data_AF-A0A9X4BJF4-F1
#
_entry.id   AF-A0A9X4BJF4-F1
#
_cell.length_a   1.000
_cell.length_b   1.000
_cell.length_c   1.000
_cell.angle_alpha   90.00
_cell.angle_beta   90.00
_cell.angle_gamma   90.00
#
_symmetry.space_group_name_H-M   'P 1'
#
loop_
_entity.id
_entity.type
_entity.pdbx_description
1 polymer ?
#
loop_
_entity_poly.entity_id
_entity_poly.type
_entity_poly.pdbx_seq_one_letter_code
_entity_poly.pdbx_strand_id
1 'polypeptide(L)'
;MIDIVFLIGAIALLIVLQMFRSVLAFVFPTARSRRVDLAKAPDGAADLYAQAHADLATLGFSGPQWHLLRLGDTADDAAHFYATYTHERGDVCRLYPLIGLDKPNRLNVVFATRLVDGRMAIGQAFDPFFEIIASDRFPARTIGGATLAEQWRAHGEFVASLGAAPDPAGATADAGAFDVEMHDGARARLLAERKAWLDSRGWARPTLAFACRMLRAVVRRPKAPPNTEPVPPARLAALALMQQRLVERPAPRRMQALLFAISVALFLALGAAFWSSGFALVLLVVIAIHELGHYLAMRAFGYRNVQMLALPLVGGVTIGHEAKPDAARRAWMSLMGPLPGVVIGWAMLLAMPHLGAGAPSWWMTAAWVFLAVNYLNVLPVPPLDGGHVVQALLPVRAARLQAVFIVIACVIGALVAYRFGFMLLVVLALMQLTLASTHWQLARVIDVARGDAALDPQRPRALRLRRLFEIADDVVGPTPRAAPRIAQATQALQSLDVRPMGWLQRGVIGTVYAALLAGPVVAAVAMWGFASRMPTEAEMAASADRAERQRADMERKRVALAARAAALDVGTLLRARADEASWPPPASDEAIAATQVRLGITLPDDLVALYRAHDGLPELGFAPLASVARWRDAPAPALDAAAPDGTVEVNLRGGDDSPSKVHSVPRARAAEWLMVMPAEDGSFFAYDVGDTPAVPGHRVFEGLDGYVVGHPSLRAWLEEQWISAEYSRDMARQARAAGDAAERELAGLPVLALIDRLPKPGFLERMAGANVSLPPPAGDAAIASVQERLGIALDDDLRDLLLRHDGLPALLLLPVADYRRLDLADADHRQDLERQLGSRHRAFEPPHDWPKSADELEACIAIGGGPAPRSFVSVLWCPTHEAPRRYVDLFDRRFHATLTGYLRARVASMKSPGS
;
A
#
# COMPACT_ATOMS: atom_id res chain seq x y z
N MET A 1 -27.47 -12.29 -1.73
CA MET A 1 -28.61 -11.68 -2.46
C MET A 1 -28.45 -10.18 -2.64
N ILE A 2 -28.08 -9.43 -1.59
CA ILE A 2 -27.86 -7.98 -1.64
C ILE A 2 -26.85 -7.59 -2.75
N ASP A 3 -25.73 -8.32 -2.87
CA ASP A 3 -24.69 -8.01 -3.87
C ASP A 3 -25.15 -8.14 -5.34
N ILE A 4 -26.07 -9.06 -5.63
CA ILE A 4 -26.56 -9.28 -7.00
C ILE A 4 -27.51 -8.14 -7.42
N VAL A 5 -28.39 -7.71 -6.52
CA VAL A 5 -29.32 -6.59 -6.78
C VAL A 5 -28.53 -5.30 -7.03
N PHE A 6 -27.48 -5.05 -6.23
CA PHE A 6 -26.60 -3.91 -6.43
C PHE A 6 -25.78 -4.01 -7.72
N LEU A 7 -25.28 -5.19 -8.08
CA LEU A 7 -24.59 -5.41 -9.36
C LEU A 7 -25.51 -5.12 -10.55
N ILE A 8 -26.76 -5.61 -10.51
CA ILE A 8 -27.77 -5.32 -11.53
C ILE A 8 -28.06 -3.81 -11.59
N GLY A 9 -28.20 -3.16 -10.43
CA GLY A 9 -28.38 -1.71 -10.34
C GLY A 9 -27.21 -0.92 -10.94
N ALA A 10 -25.98 -1.32 -10.67
CA ALA A 10 -24.76 -0.72 -11.21
C ALA A 10 -24.67 -0.89 -12.74
N ILE A 11 -25.00 -2.08 -13.25
CA ILE A 11 -25.07 -2.35 -14.71
C ILE A 11 -26.16 -1.50 -15.37
N ALA A 12 -27.35 -1.42 -14.77
CA ALA A 12 -28.43 -0.58 -15.29
C ALA A 12 -28.04 0.90 -15.33
N LEU A 13 -27.40 1.39 -14.26
CA LEU A 13 -26.88 2.75 -14.21
C LEU A 13 -25.82 3.00 -15.29
N LEU A 14 -24.91 2.05 -15.51
CA LEU A 14 -23.90 2.13 -16.57
C LEU A 14 -24.55 2.28 -17.95
N ILE A 15 -25.59 1.49 -18.23
CA ILE A 15 -26.33 1.56 -19.50
C ILE A 15 -26.96 2.95 -19.64
N VAL A 16 -27.61 3.46 -18.60
CA VAL A 16 -28.23 4.80 -18.61
C VAL A 16 -27.17 5.90 -18.80
N LEU A 17 -26.04 5.83 -18.11
CA LEU A 17 -24.93 6.78 -18.27
C LEU A 17 -24.37 6.76 -19.69
N GLN A 18 -24.22 5.57 -20.29
CA GLN A 18 -23.73 5.43 -21.66
C GLN A 18 -24.74 5.97 -22.69
N MET A 19 -26.04 5.73 -22.48
CA MET A 19 -27.09 6.34 -23.30
C MET A 19 -27.08 7.86 -23.16
N PHE A 20 -26.95 8.38 -21.94
CA PHE A 20 -26.89 9.81 -21.68
C PHE A 20 -25.68 10.47 -22.33
N ARG A 21 -24.50 9.83 -22.22
CA ARG A 21 -23.28 10.24 -22.93
C ARG A 21 -23.49 10.29 -24.44
N SER A 22 -24.19 9.32 -25.01
CA SER A 22 -24.50 9.27 -26.45
C SER A 22 -25.41 10.42 -26.87
N VAL A 23 -26.42 10.74 -26.05
CA VAL A 23 -27.31 11.91 -26.25
C VAL A 23 -26.53 13.23 -26.16
N LEU A 24 -25.60 13.36 -25.20
CA LEU A 24 -24.75 14.54 -25.06
C LEU A 24 -23.73 14.69 -26.20
N ALA A 25 -23.35 13.58 -26.82
CA ALA A 25 -22.52 13.54 -28.02
C ALA A 25 -23.32 13.78 -29.31
N PHE A 26 -24.65 13.91 -29.23
CA PHE A 26 -25.48 14.24 -30.37
C PHE A 26 -25.14 15.64 -30.91
N VAL A 27 -25.31 15.82 -32.22
CA VAL A 27 -25.10 17.09 -32.92
C VAL A 27 -26.35 17.39 -33.73
N PHE A 28 -26.80 18.65 -33.73
CA PHE A 28 -27.78 19.16 -34.67
C PHE A 28 -27.03 19.77 -35.87
N PRO A 29 -26.80 19.00 -36.95
CA PRO A 29 -26.05 19.46 -38.10
C PRO A 29 -26.87 20.46 -38.94
N THR A 30 -26.18 21.23 -39.78
CA THR A 30 -26.80 21.88 -40.93
C THR A 30 -27.14 20.82 -41.99
N ALA A 31 -28.08 21.12 -42.89
CA ALA A 31 -28.45 20.21 -43.96
C ALA A 31 -28.33 20.88 -45.34
N ARG A 32 -27.86 20.09 -46.30
CA ARG A 32 -27.95 20.38 -47.74
C ARG A 32 -28.58 19.18 -48.42
N SER A 33 -29.71 19.38 -49.08
CA SER A 33 -30.33 18.36 -49.92
C SER A 33 -30.30 18.82 -51.37
N ARG A 34 -30.02 17.88 -52.28
CA ARG A 34 -30.21 18.07 -53.71
C ARG A 34 -30.83 16.83 -54.32
N ARG A 35 -31.70 17.04 -55.30
CA ARG A 35 -32.22 15.94 -56.12
C ARG A 35 -31.08 15.35 -56.94
N VAL A 36 -31.10 14.03 -57.09
CA VAL A 36 -30.12 13.27 -57.88
C VAL A 36 -30.85 12.27 -58.74
N ASP A 37 -30.26 11.95 -59.89
CA ASP A 37 -30.75 10.85 -60.73
C ASP A 37 -29.94 9.59 -60.40
N LEU A 38 -30.62 8.57 -59.88
CA LEU A 38 -30.03 7.32 -59.42
C LEU A 38 -30.75 6.17 -60.09
N ALA A 39 -30.03 5.50 -60.99
CA ALA A 39 -30.56 4.33 -61.70
C ALA A 39 -30.82 3.13 -60.77
N LYS A 40 -30.09 3.03 -59.64
CA LYS A 40 -30.23 1.95 -58.66
C LYS A 40 -30.09 2.49 -57.24
N ALA A 41 -30.83 1.88 -56.31
CA ALA A 41 -30.68 2.14 -54.89
C ALA A 41 -29.26 1.75 -54.39
N PRO A 42 -28.74 2.38 -53.33
CA PRO A 42 -27.42 2.03 -52.77
C PRO A 42 -27.34 0.55 -52.35
N ASP A 43 -26.24 -0.14 -52.71
CA ASP A 43 -26.03 -1.58 -52.50
C ASP A 43 -26.40 -2.11 -51.10
N GLY A 44 -26.16 -1.33 -50.04
CA GLY A 44 -26.42 -1.75 -48.66
C GLY A 44 -27.90 -1.76 -48.24
N ALA A 45 -28.80 -1.16 -49.03
CA ALA A 45 -30.22 -1.05 -48.70
C ALA A 45 -31.14 -1.31 -49.92
N ALA A 46 -30.59 -1.79 -51.04
CA ALA A 46 -31.32 -1.91 -52.30
C ALA A 46 -32.53 -2.83 -52.22
N ASP A 47 -32.40 -3.96 -51.54
CA ASP A 47 -33.48 -4.90 -51.20
C ASP A 47 -34.56 -4.26 -50.33
N LEU A 48 -34.17 -3.48 -49.31
CA LEU A 48 -35.13 -2.78 -48.45
C LEU A 48 -35.92 -1.73 -49.24
N TYR A 49 -35.24 -0.98 -50.13
CA TYR A 49 -35.90 -0.01 -51.00
C TYR A 49 -36.82 -0.70 -52.02
N ALA A 50 -36.42 -1.85 -52.58
CA ALA A 50 -37.25 -2.60 -53.51
C ALA A 50 -38.56 -3.07 -52.83
N GLN A 51 -38.46 -3.63 -51.62
CA GLN A 51 -39.64 -4.02 -50.85
C GLN A 51 -40.53 -2.82 -50.52
N ALA A 52 -39.94 -1.74 -49.98
CA ALA A 52 -40.70 -0.56 -49.62
C ALA A 52 -41.32 0.15 -50.83
N HIS A 53 -40.67 0.10 -52.00
CA HIS A 53 -41.21 0.61 -53.26
C HIS A 53 -42.49 -0.16 -53.66
N ALA A 54 -42.46 -1.50 -53.60
CA ALA A 54 -43.62 -2.33 -53.88
C ALA A 54 -44.76 -2.04 -52.89
N ASP A 55 -44.46 -2.00 -51.59
CA ASP A 55 -45.45 -1.71 -50.55
C ASP A 55 -46.09 -0.33 -50.74
N LEU A 56 -45.29 0.71 -51.00
CA LEU A 56 -45.79 2.07 -51.20
C LEU A 56 -46.62 2.20 -52.49
N ALA A 57 -46.25 1.51 -53.56
CA ALA A 57 -47.03 1.47 -54.78
C ALA A 57 -48.43 0.87 -54.54
N THR A 58 -48.54 -0.19 -53.72
CA THR A 58 -49.86 -0.76 -53.35
C THR A 58 -50.70 0.20 -52.50
N LEU A 59 -50.06 1.14 -51.80
CA LEU A 59 -50.70 2.17 -51.01
C LEU A 59 -51.02 3.45 -51.82
N GLY A 60 -50.78 3.46 -53.14
CA GLY A 60 -51.08 4.60 -54.01
C GLY A 60 -50.03 5.72 -54.02
N PHE A 61 -48.84 5.47 -53.49
CA PHE A 61 -47.74 6.44 -53.56
C PHE A 61 -47.00 6.36 -54.91
N SER A 62 -46.68 7.53 -55.46
CA SER A 62 -45.87 7.72 -56.67
C SER A 62 -44.43 8.10 -56.33
N GLY A 63 -43.45 7.55 -57.06
CA GLY A 63 -42.01 7.75 -56.82
C GLY A 63 -41.18 6.58 -57.38
N PRO A 64 -39.89 6.43 -57.00
CA PRO A 64 -39.13 7.28 -56.09
C PRO A 64 -38.54 8.51 -56.78
N GLN A 65 -38.45 9.62 -56.04
CA GLN A 65 -37.50 10.69 -56.34
C GLN A 65 -36.29 10.56 -55.42
N TRP A 66 -35.09 10.48 -55.99
CA TRP A 66 -33.86 10.33 -55.22
C TRP A 66 -33.26 11.67 -54.82
N HIS A 67 -32.77 11.73 -53.59
CA HIS A 67 -32.13 12.90 -53.02
C HIS A 67 -30.83 12.51 -52.34
N LEU A 68 -29.85 13.42 -52.40
CA LEU A 68 -28.60 13.33 -51.64
C LEU A 68 -28.66 14.34 -50.49
N LEU A 69 -28.77 13.85 -49.26
CA LEU A 69 -28.70 14.64 -48.04
C LEU A 69 -27.27 14.65 -47.50
N ARG A 70 -26.69 15.83 -47.36
CA ARG A 70 -25.44 16.05 -46.63
C ARG A 70 -25.74 16.76 -45.32
N LEU A 71 -25.29 16.18 -44.22
CA LEU A 71 -25.49 16.72 -42.86
C LEU A 71 -24.16 17.30 -42.33
N GLY A 72 -24.03 18.62 -42.33
CA GLY A 72 -22.85 19.39 -41.94
C GLY A 72 -22.19 20.15 -43.11
N ASP A 73 -21.22 20.99 -42.78
CA ASP A 73 -20.57 21.95 -43.71
C ASP A 73 -19.16 21.53 -44.18
N THR A 74 -18.60 20.43 -43.67
CA THR A 74 -17.25 19.93 -43.96
C THR A 74 -17.23 18.86 -45.06
N ALA A 75 -16.10 18.70 -45.75
CA ALA A 75 -15.92 17.68 -46.79
C ALA A 75 -16.04 16.23 -46.26
N ASP A 76 -15.83 16.03 -44.96
CA ASP A 76 -15.95 14.75 -44.25
C ASP A 76 -17.40 14.42 -43.84
N ASP A 77 -18.36 15.30 -44.11
CA ASP A 77 -19.74 15.11 -43.68
C ASP A 77 -20.47 14.02 -44.47
N ALA A 78 -21.21 13.20 -43.72
CA ALA A 78 -21.87 12.03 -44.24
C ALA A 78 -22.98 12.42 -45.22
N ALA A 79 -22.80 12.03 -46.48
CA ALA A 79 -23.83 12.12 -47.49
C ALA A 79 -24.61 10.80 -47.53
N HIS A 80 -25.94 10.88 -47.47
CA HIS A 80 -26.83 9.73 -47.56
C HIS A 80 -27.85 9.94 -48.68
N PHE A 81 -28.12 8.89 -49.42
CA PHE A 81 -29.19 8.88 -50.39
C PHE A 81 -30.50 8.49 -49.70
N TYR A 82 -31.58 9.16 -50.03
CA TYR A 82 -32.92 8.81 -49.57
C TYR A 82 -33.92 8.95 -50.73
N ALA A 83 -35.04 8.23 -50.61
CA ALA A 83 -36.10 8.23 -51.61
C ALA A 83 -37.35 8.92 -51.06
N THR A 84 -37.95 9.77 -51.87
CA THR A 84 -39.20 10.46 -51.58
C THR A 84 -40.32 9.92 -52.47
N TYR A 85 -41.50 9.77 -51.89
CA TYR A 85 -42.72 9.30 -52.52
C TYR A 85 -43.88 10.23 -52.17
N THR A 86 -44.78 10.47 -53.12
CA THR A 86 -45.90 11.39 -52.97
C THR A 86 -47.22 10.67 -53.21
N HIS A 87 -48.25 10.98 -52.44
CA HIS A 87 -49.60 10.42 -52.55
C HIS A 87 -50.59 11.53 -52.96
N GLU A 88 -51.64 11.20 -53.73
CA GLU A 88 -52.63 12.17 -54.22
C GLU A 88 -53.37 12.92 -53.11
N ARG A 89 -53.51 12.29 -51.94
CA ARG A 89 -54.05 12.89 -50.69
C ARG A 89 -53.18 13.99 -50.09
N GLY A 90 -51.99 14.22 -50.65
CA GLY A 90 -51.04 15.20 -50.18
C GLY A 90 -50.03 14.70 -49.14
N ASP A 91 -49.98 13.38 -48.91
CA ASP A 91 -49.01 12.77 -48.02
C ASP A 91 -47.69 12.50 -48.74
N VAL A 92 -46.58 12.74 -48.05
CA VAL A 92 -45.23 12.44 -48.52
C VAL A 92 -44.62 11.37 -47.63
N CYS A 93 -44.09 10.30 -48.23
CA CYS A 93 -43.32 9.29 -47.53
C CYS A 93 -41.84 9.41 -47.92
N ARG A 94 -40.95 9.47 -46.93
CA ARG A 94 -39.51 9.50 -47.11
C ARG A 94 -38.87 8.27 -46.47
N LEU A 95 -37.95 7.67 -47.21
CA LEU A 95 -37.25 6.45 -46.83
C LEU A 95 -35.74 6.69 -46.76
N TYR A 96 -35.17 6.67 -45.56
CA TYR A 96 -33.73 6.78 -45.33
C TYR A 96 -33.09 5.41 -45.03
N PRO A 97 -31.86 5.14 -45.49
CA PRO A 97 -31.33 3.78 -45.60
C PRO A 97 -30.95 3.12 -44.27
N LEU A 98 -30.79 3.86 -43.17
CA LEU A 98 -30.30 3.32 -41.89
C LEU A 98 -30.87 4.07 -40.67
N ILE A 99 -31.43 3.35 -39.69
CA ILE A 99 -31.98 3.90 -38.43
C ILE A 99 -31.00 3.72 -37.25
N GLY A 100 -30.21 2.65 -37.25
CA GLY A 100 -29.34 2.29 -36.13
C GLY A 100 -29.07 0.79 -36.04
N LEU A 101 -28.17 0.41 -35.13
CA LEU A 101 -27.76 -0.99 -34.92
C LEU A 101 -28.84 -1.88 -34.31
N ASP A 102 -29.84 -1.29 -33.68
CA ASP A 102 -30.99 -1.97 -33.09
C ASP A 102 -32.04 -2.39 -34.14
N LYS A 103 -31.97 -1.83 -35.35
CA LYS A 103 -32.91 -2.08 -36.44
C LYS A 103 -32.18 -2.17 -37.80
N PRO A 104 -31.25 -3.13 -37.96
CA PRO A 104 -30.35 -3.13 -39.11
C PRO A 104 -31.06 -3.41 -40.45
N ASN A 105 -32.19 -4.12 -40.46
CA ASN A 105 -32.96 -4.46 -41.67
C ASN A 105 -34.23 -3.62 -41.81
N ARG A 106 -34.17 -2.32 -41.46
CA ARG A 106 -35.31 -1.41 -41.59
C ARG A 106 -34.86 -0.05 -42.11
N LEU A 107 -35.65 0.52 -43.02
CA LEU A 107 -35.51 1.92 -43.44
C LEU A 107 -36.11 2.85 -42.39
N ASN A 108 -35.54 4.05 -42.23
CA ASN A 108 -36.17 5.12 -41.46
C ASN A 108 -37.31 5.68 -42.29
N VAL A 109 -38.53 5.51 -41.80
CA VAL A 109 -39.75 5.93 -42.50
C VAL A 109 -40.26 7.21 -41.87
N VAL A 110 -40.43 8.23 -42.69
CA VAL A 110 -40.97 9.52 -42.27
C VAL A 110 -42.14 9.86 -43.19
N PHE A 111 -43.32 10.00 -42.60
CA PHE A 111 -44.50 10.55 -43.27
C PHE A 111 -44.63 12.03 -42.94
N ALA A 112 -44.98 12.84 -43.93
CA ALA A 112 -45.24 14.25 -43.78
C ALA A 112 -46.51 14.66 -44.53
N THR A 113 -47.34 15.49 -43.91
CA THR A 113 -48.56 16.03 -44.52
C THR A 113 -48.62 17.52 -44.25
N ARG A 114 -48.77 18.33 -45.31
CA ARG A 114 -49.02 19.76 -45.15
C ARG A 114 -50.50 19.97 -44.82
N LEU A 115 -50.78 20.86 -43.88
CA LEU A 115 -52.13 21.25 -43.50
C LEU A 115 -52.47 22.61 -44.14
N VAL A 116 -53.76 22.86 -44.34
CA VAL A 116 -54.27 24.12 -44.94
C VAL A 116 -53.90 25.37 -44.12
N ASP A 117 -53.62 25.21 -42.83
CA ASP A 117 -53.16 26.29 -41.93
C ASP A 117 -51.64 26.55 -42.00
N GLY A 118 -50.94 25.87 -42.91
CA GLY A 118 -49.51 26.03 -43.15
C GLY A 118 -48.60 25.20 -42.26
N ARG A 119 -49.13 24.48 -41.26
CA ARG A 119 -48.36 23.51 -40.47
C ARG A 119 -47.99 22.30 -41.32
N MET A 120 -46.89 21.62 -40.95
CA MET A 120 -46.52 20.35 -41.55
C MET A 120 -46.38 19.27 -40.48
N ALA A 121 -47.32 18.33 -40.49
CA ALA A 121 -47.36 17.23 -39.54
C ALA A 121 -46.38 16.14 -39.94
N ILE A 122 -45.58 15.64 -38.99
CA ILE A 122 -44.51 14.66 -39.22
C ILE A 122 -44.70 13.41 -38.36
N GLY A 123 -44.88 12.25 -38.99
CA GLY A 123 -44.89 10.95 -38.33
C GLY A 123 -43.60 10.20 -38.62
N GLN A 124 -42.81 9.88 -37.59
CA GLN A 124 -41.57 9.12 -37.75
C GLN A 124 -41.69 7.72 -37.11
N ALA A 125 -41.41 6.68 -37.88
CA ALA A 125 -41.54 5.30 -37.40
C ALA A 125 -40.42 4.92 -36.41
N PHE A 126 -40.80 4.59 -35.17
CA PHE A 126 -39.95 4.02 -34.12
C PHE A 126 -38.73 4.84 -33.67
N ASP A 127 -38.51 6.03 -34.22
CA ASP A 127 -37.39 6.90 -33.90
C ASP A 127 -37.91 8.28 -33.50
N PRO A 128 -37.51 8.82 -32.33
CA PRO A 128 -38.11 10.02 -31.78
C PRO A 128 -37.42 11.32 -32.23
N PHE A 129 -36.54 11.28 -33.23
CA PHE A 129 -35.77 12.46 -33.62
C PHE A 129 -36.66 13.66 -33.95
N PHE A 130 -37.68 13.51 -34.80
CA PHE A 130 -38.57 14.62 -35.14
C PHE A 130 -39.46 15.06 -33.97
N GLU A 131 -39.87 14.14 -33.11
CA GLU A 131 -40.62 14.49 -31.88
C GLU A 131 -39.78 15.32 -30.90
N ILE A 132 -38.49 15.01 -30.78
CA ILE A 132 -37.54 15.77 -29.96
C ILE A 132 -37.40 17.21 -30.46
N ILE A 133 -37.45 17.43 -31.77
CA ILE A 133 -37.29 18.74 -32.40
C ILE A 133 -38.61 19.33 -32.90
N ALA A 134 -39.76 18.84 -32.42
CA ALA A 134 -41.07 19.34 -32.80
C ALA A 134 -41.25 20.84 -32.47
N SER A 135 -42.16 21.49 -33.21
CA SER A 135 -42.65 22.84 -32.90
C SER A 135 -44.07 23.04 -33.40
N ASP A 136 -44.69 24.16 -33.07
CA ASP A 136 -46.06 24.48 -33.49
C ASP A 136 -46.22 24.47 -35.02
N ARG A 137 -45.21 24.92 -35.76
CA ARG A 137 -45.18 24.86 -37.24
C ARG A 137 -44.94 23.44 -37.78
N PHE A 138 -44.24 22.61 -37.01
CA PHE A 138 -43.82 21.26 -37.39
C PHE A 138 -44.19 20.27 -36.27
N PRO A 139 -45.49 20.04 -36.05
CA PRO A 139 -45.92 19.08 -35.05
C PRO A 139 -45.43 17.69 -35.47
N ALA A 140 -44.81 16.95 -34.56
CA ALA A 140 -44.25 15.65 -34.84
C ALA A 140 -44.61 14.60 -33.79
N ARG A 141 -44.74 13.34 -34.21
CA ARG A 141 -45.04 12.21 -33.34
C ARG A 141 -44.23 10.98 -33.75
N THR A 142 -43.67 10.27 -32.78
CA THR A 142 -43.13 8.93 -33.03
C THR A 142 -44.28 7.95 -33.21
N ILE A 143 -44.36 7.30 -34.38
CA ILE A 143 -45.42 6.35 -34.73
C ILE A 143 -44.90 4.90 -34.69
N GLY A 144 -45.81 3.96 -34.46
CA GLY A 144 -45.57 2.52 -34.51
C GLY A 144 -46.20 1.87 -35.74
N GLY A 145 -46.27 0.54 -35.75
CA GLY A 145 -46.84 -0.25 -36.85
C GLY A 145 -45.81 -1.16 -37.51
N ALA A 146 -46.11 -2.45 -37.62
CA ALA A 146 -45.22 -3.45 -38.19
C ALA A 146 -45.01 -3.25 -39.70
N THR A 147 -46.05 -2.79 -40.41
CA THR A 147 -46.08 -2.56 -41.86
C THR A 147 -46.12 -1.08 -42.23
N LEU A 148 -45.75 -0.73 -43.47
CA LEU A 148 -45.87 0.64 -43.98
C LEU A 148 -47.31 1.15 -43.98
N ALA A 149 -48.28 0.26 -44.24
CA ALA A 149 -49.70 0.57 -44.19
C ALA A 149 -50.17 0.96 -42.78
N GLU A 150 -49.72 0.22 -41.74
CA GLU A 150 -50.01 0.55 -40.35
C GLU A 150 -49.35 1.85 -39.91
N GLN A 151 -48.11 2.08 -40.32
CA GLN A 151 -47.40 3.32 -40.03
C GLN A 151 -48.08 4.52 -40.69
N TRP A 152 -48.49 4.40 -41.97
CA TRP A 152 -49.22 5.47 -42.65
C TRP A 152 -50.59 5.73 -42.01
N ARG A 153 -51.30 4.68 -41.57
CA ARG A 153 -52.55 4.84 -40.81
C ARG A 153 -52.33 5.60 -39.50
N ALA A 154 -51.32 5.23 -38.72
CA ALA A 154 -50.96 5.93 -37.48
C ALA A 154 -50.58 7.40 -37.72
N HIS A 155 -49.92 7.68 -38.86
CA HIS A 155 -49.67 9.06 -39.30
C HIS A 155 -50.97 9.80 -39.62
N GLY A 156 -51.91 9.17 -40.33
CA GLY A 156 -53.23 9.75 -40.61
C GLY A 156 -54.04 10.06 -39.35
N GLU A 157 -54.02 9.17 -38.35
CA GLU A 157 -54.63 9.41 -37.03
C GLU A 157 -53.97 10.58 -36.29
N PHE A 158 -52.64 10.69 -36.39
CA PHE A 158 -51.91 11.84 -35.86
C PHE A 158 -52.32 13.14 -36.55
N VAL A 159 -52.36 13.18 -37.89
CA VAL A 159 -52.81 14.32 -38.68
C VAL A 159 -54.23 14.73 -38.28
N ALA A 160 -55.15 13.78 -38.18
CA ALA A 160 -56.52 14.04 -37.75
C ALA A 160 -56.59 14.66 -36.34
N SER A 161 -55.71 14.25 -35.42
CA SER A 161 -55.65 14.80 -34.06
C SER A 161 -55.21 16.27 -33.99
N LEU A 162 -54.68 16.85 -35.07
CA LEU A 162 -54.23 18.24 -35.13
C LEU A 162 -55.35 19.25 -35.50
N GLY A 163 -56.53 18.75 -35.89
CA GLY A 163 -57.73 19.56 -36.10
C GLY A 163 -57.72 20.45 -37.35
N ALA A 164 -56.81 20.24 -38.31
CA ALA A 164 -56.77 20.96 -39.59
C ALA A 164 -56.75 19.98 -40.77
N ALA A 165 -57.38 20.37 -41.87
CA ALA A 165 -57.47 19.53 -43.07
C ALA A 165 -56.10 19.44 -43.80
N PRO A 166 -55.77 18.28 -44.41
CA PRO A 166 -54.64 18.18 -45.33
C PRO A 166 -54.77 19.13 -46.52
N ASP A 167 -53.65 19.64 -47.01
CA ASP A 167 -53.53 20.42 -48.25
C ASP A 167 -52.89 19.55 -49.35
N PRO A 168 -53.71 18.97 -50.27
CA PRO A 168 -53.21 18.12 -51.35
C PRO A 168 -52.30 18.85 -52.35
N ALA A 169 -52.51 20.16 -52.54
CA ALA A 169 -51.74 20.96 -53.48
C ALA A 169 -50.34 21.30 -52.95
N GLY A 170 -50.18 21.35 -51.62
CA GLY A 170 -48.93 21.69 -50.95
C GLY A 170 -47.95 20.54 -50.73
N ALA A 171 -48.29 19.33 -51.18
CA ALA A 171 -47.50 18.11 -51.03
C ALA A 171 -46.25 18.04 -51.93
N THR A 172 -46.20 18.88 -52.97
CA THR A 172 -45.11 18.95 -53.95
C THR A 172 -44.05 20.01 -53.61
N ALA A 173 -44.14 20.68 -52.45
CA ALA A 173 -43.13 21.63 -52.01
C ALA A 173 -41.76 20.94 -51.94
N ASP A 174 -40.83 21.40 -52.80
CA ASP A 174 -39.52 20.84 -53.12
C ASP A 174 -38.95 19.95 -51.99
N ALA A 175 -38.94 18.63 -52.22
CA ALA A 175 -38.63 17.64 -51.19
C ALA A 175 -37.25 17.86 -50.54
N GLY A 176 -36.32 18.56 -51.22
CA GLY A 176 -35.05 18.98 -50.64
C GLY A 176 -35.16 20.17 -49.68
N ALA A 177 -36.09 21.09 -49.89
CA ALA A 177 -36.30 22.26 -49.04
C ALA A 177 -36.84 21.88 -47.65
N PHE A 178 -37.65 20.83 -47.55
CA PHE A 178 -38.13 20.33 -46.26
C PHE A 178 -37.01 19.88 -45.33
N ASP A 179 -36.08 19.03 -45.80
CA ASP A 179 -35.01 18.52 -44.95
C ASP A 179 -34.09 19.66 -44.48
N VAL A 180 -33.83 20.63 -45.37
CA VAL A 180 -33.10 21.86 -45.02
C VAL A 180 -33.86 22.66 -43.97
N GLU A 181 -35.15 22.93 -44.17
CA GLU A 181 -35.98 23.69 -43.23
C GLU A 181 -36.09 22.98 -41.87
N MET A 182 -36.23 21.65 -41.85
CA MET A 182 -36.29 20.86 -40.64
C MET A 182 -34.99 20.91 -39.86
N HIS A 183 -33.86 20.64 -40.52
CA HIS A 183 -32.57 20.56 -39.83
C HIS A 183 -32.03 21.94 -39.48
N ASP A 184 -31.95 22.87 -40.43
CA ASP A 184 -31.40 24.21 -40.22
C ASP A 184 -32.35 25.05 -39.34
N GLY A 185 -33.66 24.97 -39.59
CA GLY A 185 -34.67 25.67 -38.81
C GLY A 185 -34.74 25.16 -37.38
N ALA A 186 -34.76 23.84 -37.16
CA ALA A 186 -34.70 23.29 -35.80
C ALA A 186 -33.38 23.65 -35.10
N ARG A 187 -32.24 23.58 -35.80
CA ARG A 187 -30.95 23.98 -35.24
C ARG A 187 -30.97 25.45 -34.79
N ALA A 188 -31.41 26.36 -35.66
CA ALA A 188 -31.50 27.79 -35.34
C ALA A 188 -32.44 28.05 -34.15
N ARG A 189 -33.61 27.40 -34.14
CA ARG A 189 -34.58 27.51 -33.05
C ARG A 189 -34.03 26.98 -31.73
N LEU A 190 -33.42 25.79 -31.73
CA LEU A 190 -32.84 25.19 -30.52
C LEU A 190 -31.71 26.06 -29.93
N LEU A 191 -30.93 26.73 -30.77
CA LEU A 191 -29.92 27.70 -30.34
C LEU A 191 -30.59 28.96 -29.73
N ALA A 192 -31.61 29.51 -30.39
CA ALA A 192 -32.35 30.68 -29.90
C ALA A 192 -33.06 30.41 -28.55
N GLU A 193 -33.65 29.23 -28.40
CA GLU A 193 -34.31 28.78 -27.16
C GLU A 193 -33.33 28.32 -26.06
N ARG A 194 -32.01 28.41 -26.29
CA ARG A 194 -30.96 27.92 -25.38
C ARG A 194 -31.11 26.43 -25.01
N LYS A 195 -31.73 25.63 -25.88
CA LYS A 195 -31.81 24.17 -25.79
C LYS A 195 -30.57 23.50 -26.39
N ALA A 196 -29.84 24.21 -27.26
CA ALA A 196 -28.55 23.84 -27.79
C ALA A 196 -27.53 24.98 -27.68
N TRP A 197 -26.24 24.67 -27.85
CA TRP A 197 -25.13 25.64 -27.88
C TRP A 197 -24.08 25.21 -28.92
N LEU A 198 -23.29 26.16 -29.45
CA LEU A 198 -22.24 25.87 -30.43
C LEU A 198 -20.92 25.53 -29.73
N ASP A 199 -20.36 24.36 -30.02
CA ASP A 199 -19.02 24.00 -29.56
C ASP A 199 -17.91 24.67 -30.39
N SER A 200 -16.65 24.48 -29.97
CA SER A 200 -15.49 25.07 -30.64
C SER A 200 -15.27 24.58 -32.08
N ARG A 201 -16.00 23.55 -32.53
CA ARG A 201 -16.00 23.05 -33.90
C ARG A 201 -17.22 23.53 -34.71
N GLY A 202 -18.06 24.39 -34.12
CA GLY A 202 -19.30 24.89 -34.75
C GLY A 202 -20.47 23.90 -34.70
N TRP A 203 -20.34 22.79 -33.96
CA TRP A 203 -21.42 21.82 -33.82
C TRP A 203 -22.43 22.29 -32.77
N ALA A 204 -23.72 22.26 -33.13
CA ALA A 204 -24.80 22.56 -32.19
C ALA A 204 -25.06 21.34 -31.30
N ARG A 205 -24.77 21.47 -29.99
CA ARG A 205 -24.85 20.43 -28.98
C ARG A 205 -26.03 20.68 -28.03
N PRO A 206 -26.72 19.64 -27.54
CA PRO A 206 -27.80 19.83 -26.57
C PRO A 206 -27.26 20.38 -25.23
N THR A 207 -28.07 21.18 -24.53
CA THR A 207 -27.85 21.49 -23.11
C THR A 207 -28.19 20.29 -22.24
N LEU A 208 -27.72 20.26 -20.99
CA LEU A 208 -27.97 19.15 -20.06
C LEU A 208 -29.48 18.89 -19.86
N ALA A 209 -30.26 19.95 -19.66
CA ALA A 209 -31.71 19.85 -19.50
C ALA A 209 -32.40 19.29 -20.75
N PHE A 210 -31.95 19.71 -21.94
CA PHE A 210 -32.51 19.19 -23.20
C PHE A 210 -32.07 17.75 -23.46
N ALA A 211 -30.83 17.39 -23.16
CA ALA A 211 -30.33 16.01 -23.23
C ALA A 211 -31.15 15.06 -22.34
N CYS A 212 -31.58 15.48 -21.14
CA CYS A 212 -32.48 14.68 -20.31
C CYS A 212 -33.84 14.42 -20.99
N ARG A 213 -34.40 15.42 -21.70
CA ARG A 213 -35.63 15.27 -22.48
C ARG A 213 -35.44 14.30 -23.64
N MET A 214 -34.33 14.45 -24.37
CA MET A 214 -33.95 13.54 -25.46
C MET A 214 -33.83 12.09 -24.96
N LEU A 215 -33.12 11.87 -23.84
CA LEU A 215 -32.97 10.54 -23.25
C LEU A 215 -34.33 9.93 -22.89
N ARG A 216 -35.24 10.70 -22.28
CA ARG A 216 -36.60 10.24 -21.98
C ARG A 216 -37.37 9.83 -23.23
N ALA A 217 -37.27 10.60 -24.31
CA ALA A 217 -37.91 10.27 -25.60
C ALA A 217 -37.33 8.97 -26.19
N VAL A 218 -36.00 8.79 -26.15
CA VAL A 218 -35.33 7.56 -26.60
C VAL A 218 -35.75 6.34 -25.80
N VAL A 219 -35.92 6.47 -24.47
CA VAL A 219 -36.36 5.38 -23.59
C VAL A 219 -37.83 5.03 -23.80
N ARG A 220 -38.69 6.03 -24.06
CA ARG A 220 -40.15 5.85 -24.20
C ARG A 220 -40.62 5.49 -25.61
N ARG A 221 -39.75 5.59 -26.63
CA ARG A 221 -40.12 5.34 -28.03
C ARG A 221 -40.74 3.94 -28.22
N PRO A 222 -41.70 3.78 -29.15
CA PRO A 222 -42.19 2.47 -29.57
C PRO A 222 -41.03 1.60 -30.03
N LYS A 223 -40.99 0.33 -29.60
CA LYS A 223 -40.00 -0.64 -30.08
C LYS A 223 -40.48 -1.27 -31.38
N ALA A 224 -39.58 -1.34 -32.37
CA ALA A 224 -39.88 -2.03 -33.61
C ALA A 224 -40.00 -3.55 -33.36
N PRO A 225 -40.88 -4.26 -34.09
CA PRO A 225 -40.91 -5.71 -34.04
C PRO A 225 -39.55 -6.31 -34.41
N PRO A 226 -39.09 -7.37 -33.71
CA PRO A 226 -37.81 -8.00 -34.01
C PRO A 226 -37.78 -8.51 -35.46
N ASN A 227 -36.67 -8.24 -36.17
CA ASN A 227 -36.41 -8.85 -37.48
C ASN A 227 -35.32 -9.93 -37.29
N THR A 228 -35.64 -11.16 -37.69
CA THR A 228 -34.74 -12.34 -37.59
C THR A 228 -34.02 -12.65 -38.91
N GLU A 229 -34.29 -11.90 -39.97
CA GLU A 229 -33.59 -12.03 -41.25
C GLU A 229 -32.11 -11.65 -41.09
N PRO A 230 -31.21 -12.35 -41.77
CA PRO A 230 -29.82 -11.95 -41.83
C PRO A 230 -29.60 -10.54 -42.35
N VAL A 231 -28.58 -9.88 -41.82
CA VAL A 231 -28.13 -8.56 -42.30
C VAL A 231 -27.07 -8.79 -43.39
N PRO A 232 -27.27 -8.33 -44.64
CA PRO A 232 -26.30 -8.51 -45.71
C PRO A 232 -24.94 -7.85 -45.41
N PRO A 233 -23.82 -8.42 -45.89
CA PRO A 233 -22.47 -7.87 -45.70
C PRO A 233 -22.31 -6.40 -46.09
N ALA A 234 -22.93 -5.98 -47.20
CA ALA A 234 -22.88 -4.58 -47.66
C ALA A 234 -23.55 -3.62 -46.66
N ARG A 235 -24.65 -4.05 -46.03
CA ARG A 235 -25.36 -3.27 -45.01
C ARG A 235 -24.58 -3.20 -43.71
N LEU A 236 -23.97 -4.31 -43.29
CA LEU A 236 -23.08 -4.35 -42.12
C LEU A 236 -21.89 -3.40 -42.29
N ALA A 237 -21.30 -3.34 -43.49
CA ALA A 237 -20.23 -2.40 -43.80
C ALA A 237 -20.69 -0.94 -43.70
N ALA A 238 -21.87 -0.61 -44.24
CA ALA A 238 -22.44 0.74 -44.12
C ALA A 238 -22.72 1.13 -42.65
N LEU A 239 -23.31 0.23 -41.87
CA LEU A 239 -23.57 0.41 -40.44
C LEU A 239 -22.26 0.59 -39.64
N ALA A 240 -21.22 -0.19 -39.94
CA ALA A 240 -19.92 -0.09 -39.27
C ALA A 240 -19.26 1.28 -39.50
N LEU A 241 -19.32 1.80 -40.72
CA LEU A 241 -18.80 3.14 -41.06
C LEU A 241 -19.60 4.25 -40.38
N MET A 242 -20.94 4.12 -40.34
CA MET A 242 -21.80 5.03 -39.60
C MET A 242 -21.45 5.06 -38.11
N GLN A 243 -21.26 3.88 -37.50
CA GLN A 243 -20.87 3.77 -36.09
C GLN A 243 -19.51 4.44 -35.83
N GLN A 244 -18.52 4.24 -36.70
CA GLN A 244 -17.21 4.85 -36.55
C GLN A 244 -17.30 6.40 -36.53
N ARG A 245 -18.08 6.99 -37.44
CA ARG A 245 -18.30 8.44 -37.48
C ARG A 245 -18.96 8.98 -36.21
N LEU A 246 -19.89 8.24 -35.62
CA LEU A 246 -20.50 8.61 -34.33
C LEU A 246 -19.48 8.61 -33.20
N VAL A 247 -18.58 7.62 -33.19
CA VAL A 247 -17.52 7.49 -32.18
C VAL A 247 -16.47 8.60 -32.30
N GLU A 248 -16.23 9.10 -33.51
CA GLU A 248 -15.32 10.24 -33.78
C GLU A 248 -15.88 11.60 -33.33
N ARG A 249 -17.14 11.66 -32.87
CA ARG A 249 -17.81 12.86 -32.33
C ARG A 249 -17.92 12.79 -30.80
N PRO A 250 -16.81 12.91 -30.03
CA PRO A 250 -16.88 12.79 -28.58
C PRO A 250 -17.75 13.88 -27.95
N ALA A 251 -18.28 13.58 -26.76
CA ALA A 251 -18.95 14.58 -25.93
C ALA A 251 -18.00 15.75 -25.60
N PRO A 252 -18.50 16.96 -25.33
CA PRO A 252 -17.67 18.11 -24.96
C PRO A 252 -16.83 17.85 -23.70
N ARG A 253 -15.58 18.37 -23.62
CA ARG A 253 -14.66 18.15 -22.49
C ARG A 253 -15.28 18.49 -21.12
N ARG A 254 -16.00 19.61 -21.03
CA ARG A 254 -16.70 20.04 -19.79
C ARG A 254 -17.71 18.99 -19.33
N MET A 255 -18.43 18.39 -20.27
CA MET A 255 -19.44 17.37 -19.96
C MET A 255 -18.79 16.04 -19.57
N GLN A 256 -17.68 15.67 -20.23
CA GLN A 256 -16.89 14.50 -19.81
C GLN A 256 -16.36 14.67 -18.39
N ALA A 257 -15.85 15.86 -18.04
CA ALA A 257 -15.40 16.18 -16.69
C ALA A 257 -16.55 16.12 -15.67
N LEU A 258 -17.74 16.62 -16.02
CA LEU A 258 -18.93 16.52 -15.16
C LEU A 258 -19.33 15.06 -14.92
N LEU A 259 -19.42 14.25 -15.98
CA LEU A 259 -19.75 12.83 -15.86
C LEU A 259 -18.69 12.08 -15.03
N PHE A 260 -17.41 12.40 -15.21
CA PHE A 260 -16.33 11.86 -14.39
C PHE A 260 -16.50 12.26 -12.91
N ALA A 261 -16.77 13.54 -12.62
CA ALA A 261 -16.99 14.01 -11.26
C ALA A 261 -18.19 13.33 -10.59
N ILE A 262 -19.31 13.18 -11.31
CA ILE A 262 -20.49 12.42 -10.83
C ILE A 262 -20.10 10.97 -10.55
N SER A 263 -19.31 10.35 -11.43
CA SER A 263 -18.87 8.96 -11.28
C SER A 263 -17.97 8.75 -10.05
N VAL A 264 -17.06 9.69 -9.77
CA VAL A 264 -16.22 9.71 -8.57
C VAL A 264 -17.04 9.95 -7.31
N ALA A 265 -17.96 10.91 -7.33
CA ALA A 265 -18.84 11.18 -6.20
C ALA A 265 -19.70 9.95 -5.84
N LEU A 266 -20.24 9.28 -6.86
CA LEU A 266 -21.02 8.06 -6.66
C LEU A 266 -20.15 6.88 -6.17
N PHE A 267 -18.92 6.74 -6.69
CA PHE A 267 -17.96 5.76 -6.21
C PHE A 267 -17.68 5.96 -4.72
N LEU A 268 -17.42 7.19 -4.28
CA LEU A 268 -17.16 7.51 -2.87
C LEU A 268 -18.39 7.29 -2.00
N ALA A 269 -19.58 7.73 -2.45
CA ALA A 269 -20.82 7.57 -1.69
C ALA A 269 -21.18 6.09 -1.48
N LEU A 270 -21.10 5.27 -2.54
CA LEU A 270 -21.36 3.84 -2.45
C LEU A 270 -20.25 3.15 -1.65
N GLY A 271 -18.97 3.45 -1.91
CA GLY A 271 -17.85 2.85 -1.20
C GLY A 271 -17.90 3.12 0.31
N ALA A 272 -18.29 4.34 0.70
CA ALA A 272 -18.49 4.68 2.11
C ALA A 272 -19.65 3.91 2.75
N ALA A 273 -20.69 3.58 1.98
CA ALA A 273 -21.83 2.79 2.46
C ALA A 273 -21.51 1.29 2.65
N PHE A 274 -20.61 0.72 1.83
CA PHE A 274 -20.24 -0.71 1.89
C PHE A 274 -19.05 -1.01 2.80
N TRP A 275 -18.09 -0.09 2.88
CA TRP A 275 -16.86 -0.26 3.64
C TRP A 275 -16.71 0.88 4.65
N SER A 276 -15.91 1.89 4.34
CA SER A 276 -15.76 3.12 5.11
C SER A 276 -15.32 4.24 4.18
N SER A 277 -15.54 5.49 4.57
CA SER A 277 -15.10 6.65 3.78
C SER A 277 -13.58 6.66 3.56
N GLY A 278 -12.80 6.29 4.58
CA GLY A 278 -11.34 6.17 4.50
C GLY A 278 -10.90 5.08 3.51
N PHE A 279 -11.48 3.88 3.60
CA PHE A 279 -11.16 2.79 2.68
C PHE A 279 -11.59 3.12 1.23
N ALA A 280 -12.78 3.71 1.05
CA ALA A 280 -13.25 4.13 -0.27
C ALA A 280 -12.33 5.17 -0.91
N LEU A 281 -11.80 6.12 -0.12
CA LEU A 281 -10.84 7.10 -0.59
C LEU A 281 -9.52 6.44 -1.01
N VAL A 282 -8.97 5.55 -0.16
CA VAL A 282 -7.75 4.79 -0.49
C VAL A 282 -7.95 3.99 -1.78
N LEU A 283 -9.05 3.25 -1.89
CA LEU A 283 -9.36 2.46 -3.07
C LEU A 283 -9.50 3.32 -4.34
N LEU A 284 -10.17 4.48 -4.23
CA LEU A 284 -10.28 5.45 -5.33
C LEU A 284 -8.90 5.93 -5.79
N VAL A 285 -8.01 6.28 -4.85
CA VAL A 285 -6.65 6.75 -5.17
C VAL A 285 -5.85 5.66 -5.87
N VAL A 286 -5.93 4.42 -5.38
CA VAL A 286 -5.24 3.26 -5.99
C VAL A 286 -5.74 3.04 -7.42
N ILE A 287 -7.06 3.01 -7.63
CA ILE A 287 -7.66 2.87 -8.97
C ILE A 287 -7.29 4.06 -9.86
N ALA A 288 -7.30 5.28 -9.34
CA ALA A 288 -6.97 6.48 -10.11
C ALA A 288 -5.52 6.46 -10.59
N ILE A 289 -4.58 6.03 -9.75
CA ILE A 289 -3.16 5.88 -10.13
C ILE A 289 -3.00 4.78 -11.18
N HIS A 290 -3.70 3.66 -11.01
CA HIS A 290 -3.73 2.56 -11.97
C HIS A 290 -4.21 3.03 -13.35
N GLU A 291 -5.40 3.64 -13.43
CA GLU A 291 -5.92 4.17 -14.69
C GLU A 291 -5.08 5.32 -15.27
N LEU A 292 -4.48 6.16 -14.42
CA LEU A 292 -3.57 7.20 -14.87
C LEU A 292 -2.38 6.59 -15.62
N GLY A 293 -1.89 5.43 -15.17
CA GLY A 293 -0.89 4.64 -15.86
C GLY A 293 -1.30 4.28 -17.30
N HIS A 294 -2.49 3.68 -17.47
CA HIS A 294 -3.04 3.43 -18.80
C HIS A 294 -3.21 4.70 -19.63
N TYR A 295 -3.75 5.76 -19.03
CA TYR A 295 -3.98 7.05 -19.69
C TYR A 295 -2.68 7.65 -20.24
N LEU A 296 -1.62 7.69 -19.42
CA LEU A 296 -0.32 8.21 -19.80
C LEU A 296 0.31 7.36 -20.91
N ALA A 297 0.22 6.03 -20.82
CA ALA A 297 0.70 5.13 -21.87
C ALA A 297 -0.04 5.34 -23.19
N MET A 298 -1.38 5.42 -23.16
CA MET A 298 -2.20 5.69 -24.35
C MET A 298 -1.82 7.03 -24.99
N ARG A 299 -1.61 8.09 -24.20
CA ARG A 299 -1.16 9.40 -24.69
C ARG A 299 0.23 9.33 -25.31
N ALA A 300 1.19 8.68 -24.66
CA ALA A 300 2.55 8.49 -25.18
C ALA A 300 2.57 7.70 -26.49
N PHE A 301 1.67 6.72 -26.65
CA PHE A 301 1.56 5.91 -27.86
C PHE A 301 0.72 6.53 -28.98
N GLY A 302 0.15 7.73 -28.78
CA GLY A 302 -0.57 8.48 -29.79
C GLY A 302 -2.03 8.08 -29.97
N TYR A 303 -2.67 7.51 -28.95
CA TYR A 303 -4.11 7.24 -28.96
C TYR A 303 -4.91 8.54 -29.04
N ARG A 304 -6.03 8.50 -29.77
CA ARG A 304 -6.96 9.62 -29.91
C ARG A 304 -8.16 9.43 -28.98
N ASN A 305 -8.80 10.54 -28.59
CA ASN A 305 -10.01 10.55 -27.76
C ASN A 305 -9.87 9.80 -26.41
N VAL A 306 -8.68 9.81 -25.81
CA VAL A 306 -8.39 9.14 -24.53
C VAL A 306 -9.16 9.80 -23.38
N GLN A 307 -9.92 9.01 -22.63
CA GLN A 307 -10.76 9.45 -21.51
C GLN A 307 -10.73 8.43 -20.38
N MET A 308 -10.94 8.88 -19.16
CA MET A 308 -11.00 8.06 -17.96
C MET A 308 -12.38 8.20 -17.32
N LEU A 309 -12.94 7.09 -16.84
CA LEU A 309 -14.21 7.01 -16.13
C LEU A 309 -14.00 6.18 -14.86
N ALA A 310 -14.59 6.60 -13.73
CA ALA A 310 -14.59 5.80 -12.51
C ALA A 310 -15.93 5.05 -12.42
N LEU A 311 -15.94 3.75 -12.69
CA LEU A 311 -17.14 2.93 -12.53
C LEU A 311 -17.31 2.55 -11.06
N PRO A 312 -18.44 2.89 -10.43
CA PRO A 312 -18.72 2.49 -9.06
C PRO A 312 -18.62 0.97 -8.90
N LEU A 313 -17.91 0.52 -7.87
CA LEU A 313 -17.77 -0.89 -7.46
C LEU A 313 -17.06 -1.82 -8.45
N VAL A 314 -16.82 -1.39 -9.69
CA VAL A 314 -16.16 -2.19 -10.74
C VAL A 314 -14.70 -1.77 -10.93
N GLY A 315 -14.42 -0.47 -10.87
CA GLY A 315 -13.06 0.05 -11.07
C GLY A 315 -13.02 1.24 -12.03
N GLY A 316 -11.83 1.61 -12.47
CA GLY A 316 -11.67 2.61 -13.51
C GLY A 316 -11.81 2.01 -14.90
N VAL A 317 -12.15 2.83 -15.89
CA VAL A 317 -12.07 2.45 -17.30
C VAL A 317 -11.46 3.59 -18.10
N THR A 318 -10.33 3.32 -18.74
CA THR A 318 -9.72 4.18 -19.73
C THR A 318 -10.10 3.74 -21.15
N ILE A 319 -10.68 4.68 -21.91
CA ILE A 319 -11.15 4.44 -23.28
C ILE A 319 -10.32 5.31 -24.21
N GLY A 320 -9.67 4.70 -25.20
CA GLY A 320 -8.90 5.41 -26.23
C GLY A 320 -8.96 4.69 -27.57
N HIS A 321 -8.80 5.46 -28.66
CA HIS A 321 -8.74 4.91 -30.01
C HIS A 321 -7.29 4.79 -30.47
N GLU A 322 -6.86 3.57 -30.74
CA GLU A 322 -5.52 3.29 -31.23
C GLU A 322 -5.36 3.77 -32.68
N ALA A 323 -4.41 4.68 -32.92
CA ALA A 323 -4.14 5.20 -34.26
C ALA A 323 -3.25 4.27 -35.10
N LYS A 324 -2.36 3.51 -34.44
CA LYS A 324 -1.42 2.57 -35.08
C LYS A 324 -1.35 1.28 -34.25
N PRO A 325 -2.00 0.19 -34.69
CA PRO A 325 -2.03 -1.08 -33.97
C PRO A 325 -0.64 -1.72 -33.79
N ASP A 326 -0.17 -1.87 -32.55
CA ASP A 326 1.16 -2.43 -32.25
C ASP A 326 1.14 -3.30 -30.98
N ALA A 327 1.54 -4.57 -31.11
CA ALA A 327 1.49 -5.54 -30.02
C ALA A 327 2.37 -5.14 -28.82
N ALA A 328 3.55 -4.56 -29.07
CA ALA A 328 4.45 -4.12 -28.01
C ALA A 328 3.84 -2.99 -27.17
N ARG A 329 3.23 -2.00 -27.83
CA ARG A 329 2.55 -0.88 -27.18
C ARG A 329 1.35 -1.34 -26.37
N ARG A 330 0.59 -2.31 -26.87
CA ARG A 330 -0.55 -2.89 -26.13
C ARG A 330 -0.09 -3.56 -24.83
N ALA A 331 0.97 -4.38 -24.89
CA ALA A 331 1.51 -5.01 -23.69
C ALA A 331 2.03 -3.98 -22.67
N TRP A 332 2.79 -2.98 -23.11
CA TRP A 332 3.25 -1.91 -22.22
C TRP A 332 2.10 -1.07 -21.67
N MET A 333 1.08 -0.77 -22.47
CA MET A 333 -0.10 -0.04 -22.01
C MET A 333 -0.83 -0.81 -20.91
N SER A 334 -1.00 -2.13 -21.06
CA SER A 334 -1.55 -2.99 -20.01
C SER A 334 -0.66 -3.07 -18.77
N LEU A 335 0.67 -3.06 -18.91
CA LEU A 335 1.59 -3.08 -17.76
C LEU A 335 1.67 -1.74 -17.02
N MET A 336 1.50 -0.62 -17.72
CA MET A 336 1.57 0.72 -17.12
C MET A 336 0.42 1.01 -16.16
N GLY A 337 -0.67 0.25 -16.19
CA GLY A 337 -1.70 0.29 -15.15
C GLY A 337 -1.20 -0.23 -13.80
N PRO A 338 -0.83 -1.51 -13.68
CA PRO A 338 -0.41 -2.11 -12.41
C PRO A 338 0.96 -1.66 -11.91
N LEU A 339 1.92 -1.37 -12.80
CA LEU A 339 3.31 -1.11 -12.42
C LEU A 339 3.49 0.01 -11.38
N PRO A 340 2.93 1.22 -11.58
CA PRO A 340 3.05 2.31 -10.61
C PRO A 340 2.50 1.92 -9.23
N GLY A 341 1.36 1.24 -9.20
CA GLY A 341 0.74 0.83 -7.94
C GLY A 341 1.51 -0.28 -7.21
N VAL A 342 2.11 -1.23 -7.94
CA VAL A 342 3.02 -2.23 -7.35
C VAL A 342 4.24 -1.54 -6.72
N VAL A 343 4.88 -0.62 -7.44
CA VAL A 343 6.06 0.12 -6.95
C VAL A 343 5.71 0.93 -5.70
N ILE A 344 4.60 1.68 -5.72
CA ILE A 344 4.15 2.47 -4.57
C ILE A 344 3.83 1.58 -3.38
N GLY A 345 3.07 0.49 -3.57
CA GLY A 345 2.72 -0.42 -2.48
C GLY A 345 3.94 -1.04 -1.79
N TRP A 346 4.94 -1.47 -2.57
CA TRP A 346 6.19 -1.99 -2.01
C TRP A 346 7.01 -0.91 -1.32
N ALA A 347 7.12 0.29 -1.91
CA ALA A 347 7.82 1.41 -1.28
C ALA A 347 7.18 1.79 0.07
N MET A 348 5.85 1.79 0.16
CA MET A 348 5.13 2.07 1.42
C MET A 348 5.38 0.99 2.48
N LEU A 349 5.42 -0.29 2.10
CA LEU A 349 5.77 -1.37 3.04
C LEU A 349 7.21 -1.27 3.52
N LEU A 350 8.16 -1.00 2.62
CA LEU A 350 9.58 -0.88 2.95
C LEU A 350 9.89 0.37 3.80
N ALA A 351 9.08 1.43 3.67
CA ALA A 351 9.20 2.62 4.50
C ALA A 351 8.68 2.45 5.94
N MET A 352 7.89 1.39 6.22
CA MET A 352 7.21 1.19 7.50
C MET A 352 8.16 1.19 8.72
N PRO A 353 9.34 0.52 8.72
CA PRO A 353 10.25 0.52 9.86
C PRO A 353 10.79 1.91 10.21
N HIS A 354 10.86 2.82 9.24
CA HIS A 354 11.39 4.17 9.44
C HIS A 354 10.36 5.15 10.05
N LEU A 355 9.07 4.80 10.02
CA LEU A 355 7.99 5.65 10.54
C LEU A 355 7.65 5.37 12.01
N GLY A 356 8.06 4.22 12.56
CA GLY A 356 7.81 3.84 13.95
C GLY A 356 6.34 3.92 14.36
N ALA A 357 6.07 4.31 15.60
CA ALA A 357 4.71 4.49 16.14
C ALA A 357 3.96 5.71 15.56
N GLY A 358 4.62 6.57 14.76
CA GLY A 358 4.05 7.77 14.16
C GLY A 358 3.34 7.56 12.82
N ALA A 359 3.31 6.33 12.29
CA ALA A 359 2.67 6.04 11.01
C ALA A 359 1.13 6.23 11.08
N PRO A 360 0.51 6.96 10.13
CA PRO A 360 -0.94 7.08 10.09
C PRO A 360 -1.64 5.72 9.94
N SER A 361 -2.79 5.54 10.60
CA SER A 361 -3.54 4.27 10.60
C SER A 361 -3.96 3.76 9.22
N TRP A 362 -4.05 4.64 8.22
CA TRP A 362 -4.38 4.27 6.84
C TRP A 362 -3.18 3.79 6.03
N TRP A 363 -1.93 4.01 6.47
CA TRP A 363 -0.72 3.75 5.69
C TRP A 363 -0.58 2.28 5.29
N MET A 364 -0.68 1.39 6.27
CA MET A 364 -0.61 -0.06 6.07
C MET A 364 -1.75 -0.55 5.16
N THR A 365 -2.97 -0.06 5.40
CA THR A 365 -4.13 -0.37 4.56
C THR A 365 -3.90 0.07 3.11
N ALA A 366 -3.40 1.28 2.89
CA ALA A 366 -3.10 1.78 1.55
C ALA A 366 -2.02 0.94 0.85
N ALA A 367 -0.95 0.59 1.54
CA ALA A 367 0.11 -0.27 1.00
C ALA A 367 -0.45 -1.61 0.51
N TRP A 368 -1.27 -2.28 1.33
CA TRP A 368 -1.91 -3.54 0.96
C TRP A 368 -2.93 -3.40 -0.18
N VAL A 369 -3.73 -2.34 -0.19
CA VAL A 369 -4.70 -2.10 -1.28
C VAL A 369 -3.98 -1.83 -2.60
N PHE A 370 -2.88 -1.06 -2.59
CA PHE A 370 -2.02 -0.86 -3.76
C PHE A 370 -1.52 -2.21 -4.29
N LEU A 371 -0.94 -3.05 -3.44
CA LEU A 371 -0.45 -4.35 -3.89
C LEU A 371 -1.57 -5.27 -4.36
N ALA A 372 -2.67 -5.37 -3.62
CA ALA A 372 -3.77 -6.27 -3.93
C ALA A 372 -4.44 -5.93 -5.27
N VAL A 373 -4.81 -4.67 -5.50
CA VAL A 373 -5.49 -4.24 -6.73
C VAL A 373 -4.58 -4.40 -7.95
N ASN A 374 -3.30 -4.05 -7.82
CA ASN A 374 -2.39 -4.06 -8.95
C ASN A 374 -1.87 -5.47 -9.25
N TYR A 375 -1.58 -6.31 -8.25
CA TYR A 375 -1.23 -7.71 -8.49
C TYR A 375 -2.41 -8.53 -8.99
N LEU A 376 -3.64 -8.23 -8.56
CA LEU A 376 -4.83 -8.81 -9.18
C LEU A 376 -4.83 -8.52 -10.69
N ASN A 377 -4.59 -7.27 -11.09
CA ASN A 377 -4.53 -6.90 -12.51
C ASN A 377 -3.35 -7.51 -13.27
N VAL A 378 -2.27 -7.92 -12.60
CA VAL A 378 -1.15 -8.65 -13.23
C VAL A 378 -1.53 -10.10 -13.57
N LEU A 379 -2.57 -10.70 -12.96
CA LEU A 379 -2.93 -12.08 -13.23
C LEU A 379 -3.30 -12.32 -14.71
N PRO A 380 -2.89 -13.47 -15.29
CA PRO A 380 -3.11 -13.78 -16.71
C PRO A 380 -4.55 -14.23 -16.99
N VAL A 381 -5.57 -13.48 -16.51
CA VAL A 381 -6.98 -13.85 -16.60
C VAL A 381 -7.79 -12.67 -17.17
N PRO A 382 -8.40 -12.77 -18.36
CA PRO A 382 -9.30 -11.73 -18.86
C PRO A 382 -10.50 -11.52 -17.90
N PRO A 383 -10.99 -10.28 -17.69
CA PRO A 383 -10.63 -9.03 -18.37
C PRO A 383 -9.46 -8.25 -17.73
N LEU A 384 -8.65 -8.86 -16.86
CA LEU A 384 -7.54 -8.19 -16.17
C LEU A 384 -6.38 -7.88 -17.14
N ASP A 385 -5.56 -6.89 -16.80
CA ASP A 385 -4.45 -6.42 -17.64
C ASP A 385 -3.45 -7.51 -18.02
N GLY A 386 -3.12 -8.40 -17.09
CA GLY A 386 -2.22 -9.52 -17.33
C GLY A 386 -2.72 -10.43 -18.44
N GLY A 387 -4.04 -10.61 -18.55
CA GLY A 387 -4.66 -11.30 -19.68
C GLY A 387 -4.37 -10.62 -21.02
N HIS A 388 -4.38 -9.28 -21.07
CA HIS A 388 -4.02 -8.50 -22.24
C HIS A 388 -2.52 -8.54 -22.56
N VAL A 389 -1.66 -8.54 -21.53
CA VAL A 389 -0.20 -8.71 -21.68
C VAL A 389 0.11 -10.06 -22.32
N VAL A 390 -0.46 -11.15 -21.80
CA VAL A 390 -0.24 -12.49 -22.38
C VAL A 390 -0.76 -12.57 -23.82
N GLN A 391 -1.95 -12.04 -24.10
CA GLN A 391 -2.49 -11.99 -25.46
C GLN A 391 -1.57 -11.24 -26.44
N ALA A 392 -0.95 -10.15 -26.00
CA ALA A 392 -0.01 -9.37 -26.81
C ALA A 392 1.36 -10.05 -26.98
N LEU A 393 1.80 -10.85 -26.01
CA LEU A 393 3.02 -11.66 -26.09
C LEU A 393 2.85 -12.86 -27.02
N LEU A 394 1.65 -13.45 -27.05
CA LEU A 394 1.30 -14.54 -27.96
C LEU A 394 1.45 -14.09 -29.42
N PRO A 395 1.86 -14.99 -30.34
CA PRO A 395 1.96 -14.65 -31.74
C PRO A 395 0.60 -14.13 -32.26
N VAL A 396 0.60 -12.95 -32.89
CA VAL A 396 -0.60 -12.37 -33.54
C VAL A 396 -1.23 -13.35 -34.54
N ARG A 397 -0.40 -14.23 -35.11
CA ARG A 397 -0.78 -15.30 -36.05
C ARG A 397 -1.36 -16.56 -35.37
N ALA A 398 -1.54 -16.58 -34.07
CA ALA A 398 -2.05 -17.73 -33.32
C ALA A 398 -3.39 -17.41 -32.64
N ALA A 399 -4.37 -16.89 -33.40
CA ALA A 399 -5.68 -16.50 -32.88
C ALA A 399 -6.42 -17.65 -32.14
N ARG A 400 -6.26 -18.90 -32.59
CA ARG A 400 -6.80 -20.07 -31.87
C ARG A 400 -6.13 -20.28 -30.52
N LEU A 401 -4.81 -20.10 -30.44
CA LEU A 401 -4.06 -20.20 -29.18
C LEU A 401 -4.52 -19.14 -28.18
N GLN A 402 -4.79 -17.92 -28.65
CA GLN A 402 -5.39 -16.87 -27.82
C GLN A 402 -6.78 -17.28 -27.29
N ALA A 403 -7.65 -17.84 -28.15
CA ALA A 403 -8.96 -18.31 -27.71
C ALA A 403 -8.87 -19.44 -26.67
N VAL A 404 -7.98 -20.42 -26.88
CA VAL A 404 -7.71 -21.50 -25.92
C VAL A 404 -7.16 -20.96 -24.61
N PHE A 405 -6.20 -20.04 -24.68
CA PHE A 405 -5.65 -19.37 -23.49
C PHE A 405 -6.76 -18.68 -22.68
N ILE A 406 -7.65 -17.91 -23.31
CA ILE A 406 -8.75 -17.22 -22.63
C ILE A 406 -9.62 -18.23 -21.87
N VAL A 407 -9.99 -19.35 -22.48
CA VAL A 407 -10.82 -20.39 -21.83
C VAL A 407 -10.10 -21.00 -20.64
N ILE A 408 -8.85 -21.44 -20.81
CA ILE A 408 -8.06 -22.07 -19.73
C ILE A 408 -7.86 -21.08 -18.57
N ALA A 409 -7.49 -19.84 -18.88
CA ALA A 409 -7.29 -18.78 -17.90
C ALA A 409 -8.58 -18.48 -17.11
N CYS A 410 -9.73 -18.40 -17.78
CA CYS A 410 -11.00 -18.14 -17.11
C CYS A 410 -11.44 -19.34 -16.24
N VAL A 411 -11.25 -20.59 -16.70
CA VAL A 411 -11.59 -21.79 -15.91
C VAL A 411 -10.72 -21.89 -14.66
N ILE A 412 -9.39 -21.78 -14.81
CA ILE A 412 -8.46 -21.82 -13.68
C ILE A 412 -8.71 -20.63 -12.75
N GLY A 413 -8.87 -19.43 -13.30
CA GLY A 413 -9.15 -18.22 -12.54
C GLY A 413 -10.45 -18.32 -11.73
N ALA A 414 -11.52 -18.86 -12.33
CA ALA A 414 -12.78 -19.10 -11.63
C ALA A 414 -12.63 -20.13 -10.50
N LEU A 415 -11.91 -21.23 -10.73
CA LEU A 415 -11.68 -22.26 -9.72
C LEU A 415 -10.88 -21.72 -8.52
N VAL A 416 -9.82 -20.97 -8.80
CA VAL A 416 -9.00 -20.31 -7.76
C VAL A 416 -9.84 -19.28 -7.01
N ALA A 417 -10.55 -18.40 -7.72
CA ALA A 417 -11.41 -17.40 -7.10
C ALA A 417 -12.49 -18.03 -6.22
N TYR A 418 -13.11 -19.11 -6.68
CA TYR A 418 -14.10 -19.86 -5.91
C TYR A 418 -13.50 -20.45 -4.63
N ARG A 419 -12.30 -21.06 -4.73
CA ARG A 419 -11.59 -21.64 -3.57
C ARG A 419 -11.29 -20.61 -2.48
N PHE A 420 -11.02 -19.36 -2.85
CA PHE A 420 -10.71 -18.27 -1.92
C PHE A 420 -11.91 -17.36 -1.60
N GLY A 421 -13.12 -17.71 -2.05
CA GLY A 421 -14.35 -16.96 -1.72
C GLY A 421 -14.57 -15.68 -2.53
N PHE A 422 -13.80 -15.41 -3.59
CA PHE A 422 -13.93 -14.22 -4.44
C PHE A 422 -15.04 -14.37 -5.50
N MET A 423 -16.30 -14.42 -5.07
CA MET A 423 -17.46 -14.69 -5.95
C MET A 423 -17.61 -13.71 -7.12
N LEU A 424 -17.25 -12.44 -6.94
CA LEU A 424 -17.27 -11.45 -8.04
C LEU A 424 -16.33 -11.87 -9.19
N LEU A 425 -15.12 -12.33 -8.89
CA LEU A 425 -14.17 -12.80 -9.90
C LEU A 425 -14.66 -14.07 -10.59
N VAL A 426 -15.39 -14.95 -9.87
CA VAL A 426 -16.06 -16.12 -10.47
C VAL A 426 -17.09 -15.66 -11.49
N VAL A 427 -17.97 -14.73 -11.13
CA VAL A 427 -19.00 -14.20 -12.04
C VAL A 427 -18.37 -13.54 -13.27
N LEU A 428 -17.30 -12.75 -13.09
CA LEU A 428 -16.58 -12.11 -14.20
C LEU A 428 -15.94 -13.15 -15.13
N ALA A 429 -15.28 -14.17 -14.58
CA ALA A 429 -14.67 -15.25 -15.37
C ALA A 429 -15.73 -16.07 -16.13
N LEU A 430 -16.87 -16.39 -15.50
CA LEU A 430 -17.99 -17.08 -16.14
C LEU A 430 -18.59 -16.23 -17.28
N MET A 431 -18.72 -14.92 -17.08
CA MET A 431 -19.17 -14.00 -18.13
C MET A 431 -18.20 -14.03 -19.32
N GLN A 432 -16.89 -14.07 -19.11
CA GLN A 432 -15.91 -14.21 -20.20
C GLN A 432 -16.01 -15.57 -20.91
N LEU A 433 -16.33 -16.65 -20.18
CA LEU A 433 -16.55 -17.96 -20.80
C LEU A 433 -17.75 -17.96 -21.75
N THR A 434 -18.79 -17.16 -21.51
CA THR A 434 -19.90 -17.00 -22.48
C THR A 434 -19.45 -16.40 -23.82
N LEU A 435 -18.32 -15.69 -23.84
CA LEU A 435 -17.72 -15.09 -25.04
C LEU A 435 -16.70 -16.02 -25.73
N ALA A 436 -16.39 -17.19 -25.15
CA ALA A 436 -15.41 -18.13 -25.70
C ALA A 436 -15.75 -18.57 -27.13
N SER A 437 -17.04 -18.82 -27.40
CA SER A 437 -17.52 -19.15 -28.76
C SER A 437 -17.27 -18.02 -29.75
N THR A 438 -17.47 -16.77 -29.34
CA THR A 438 -17.18 -15.57 -30.16
C THR A 438 -15.69 -15.45 -30.45
N HIS A 439 -14.82 -15.68 -29.47
CA HIS A 439 -13.37 -15.68 -29.66
C HIS A 439 -12.92 -16.79 -30.60
N TRP A 440 -13.52 -17.98 -30.49
CA TRP A 440 -13.24 -19.09 -31.39
C TRP A 440 -13.69 -18.81 -32.83
N GLN A 441 -14.89 -18.27 -33.00
CA GLN A 441 -15.41 -17.83 -34.30
C GLN A 441 -14.51 -16.75 -34.92
N LEU A 442 -14.10 -15.76 -34.12
CA LEU A 442 -13.17 -14.71 -34.55
C LEU A 442 -11.84 -15.32 -35.02
N ALA A 443 -11.28 -16.28 -34.28
CA ALA A 443 -10.05 -16.97 -34.68
C ALA A 443 -10.20 -17.68 -36.03
N ARG A 444 -11.33 -18.36 -36.27
CA ARG A 444 -11.61 -19.01 -37.57
C ARG A 444 -11.70 -17.98 -38.71
N VAL A 445 -12.39 -16.86 -38.49
CA VAL A 445 -12.51 -15.77 -39.48
C VAL A 445 -11.13 -15.20 -39.80
N ILE A 446 -10.30 -14.92 -38.78
CA ILE A 446 -8.94 -14.42 -38.97
C ILE A 446 -8.08 -15.42 -39.77
N ASP A 447 -8.17 -16.71 -39.47
CA ASP A 447 -7.38 -17.72 -40.16
C ASP A 447 -7.70 -17.79 -41.67
N VAL A 448 -8.98 -17.67 -42.06
CA VAL A 448 -9.41 -17.64 -43.46
C VAL A 448 -9.09 -16.30 -44.13
N ALA A 449 -9.23 -15.20 -43.39
CA ALA A 449 -8.95 -13.86 -43.88
C ALA A 449 -7.45 -13.61 -44.14
N ARG A 450 -6.55 -14.41 -43.56
CA ARG A 450 -5.11 -14.26 -43.78
C ARG A 450 -4.73 -14.56 -45.21
N GLY A 451 -3.99 -13.63 -45.80
CA GLY A 451 -3.53 -13.75 -47.18
C GLY A 451 -4.58 -13.36 -48.23
N ASP A 452 -5.79 -12.97 -47.83
CA ASP A 452 -6.77 -12.43 -48.78
C ASP A 452 -6.31 -11.03 -49.24
N ALA A 453 -5.99 -10.92 -50.54
CA ALA A 453 -5.54 -9.68 -51.16
C ALA A 453 -6.59 -8.56 -51.10
N ALA A 454 -7.87 -8.88 -50.92
CA ALA A 454 -8.93 -7.88 -50.73
C ALA A 454 -8.88 -7.19 -49.36
N LEU A 455 -8.09 -7.72 -48.41
CA LEU A 455 -7.89 -7.15 -47.07
C LEU A 455 -6.59 -6.34 -46.94
N ASP A 456 -5.90 -6.05 -48.04
CA ASP A 456 -4.72 -5.20 -48.08
C ASP A 456 -4.95 -3.85 -47.35
N PRO A 457 -4.07 -3.44 -46.42
CA PRO A 457 -4.16 -2.15 -45.72
C PRO A 457 -4.29 -0.92 -46.62
N GLN A 458 -3.82 -0.96 -47.87
CA GLN A 458 -3.94 0.14 -48.83
C GLN A 458 -5.36 0.30 -49.38
N ARG A 459 -6.21 -0.73 -49.29
CA ARG A 459 -7.60 -0.65 -49.78
C ARG A 459 -8.50 0.16 -48.84
N PRO A 460 -9.55 0.82 -49.37
CA PRO A 460 -10.53 1.52 -48.55
C PRO A 460 -11.13 0.61 -47.47
N ARG A 461 -11.15 1.09 -46.23
CA ARG A 461 -11.66 0.36 -45.05
C ARG A 461 -13.07 -0.21 -45.26
N ALA A 462 -13.93 0.51 -45.98
CA ALA A 462 -15.28 0.06 -46.33
C ALA A 462 -15.30 -1.28 -47.08
N LEU A 463 -14.43 -1.43 -48.08
CA LEU A 463 -14.32 -2.64 -48.89
C LEU A 463 -13.69 -3.78 -48.08
N ARG A 464 -12.70 -3.48 -47.24
CA ARG A 464 -12.06 -4.46 -46.34
C ARG A 464 -13.07 -5.01 -45.32
N LEU A 465 -13.89 -4.15 -44.72
CA LEU A 465 -14.96 -4.56 -43.81
C LEU A 465 -16.02 -5.39 -44.51
N ARG A 466 -16.49 -4.98 -45.69
CA ARG A 466 -17.42 -5.76 -46.50
C ARG A 466 -16.89 -7.17 -46.77
N ARG A 467 -15.63 -7.29 -47.20
CA ARG A 467 -14.98 -8.58 -47.43
C ARG A 467 -14.89 -9.43 -46.16
N LEU A 468 -14.57 -8.83 -45.01
CA LEU A 468 -14.57 -9.54 -43.73
C LEU A 468 -15.96 -10.03 -43.33
N PHE A 469 -17.03 -9.28 -43.62
CA PHE A 469 -18.39 -9.74 -43.37
C PHE A 469 -18.76 -10.92 -44.28
N GLU A 470 -18.37 -10.90 -45.56
CA GLU A 470 -18.55 -12.03 -46.48
C GLU A 470 -17.83 -13.28 -45.93
N ILE A 471 -16.55 -13.17 -45.56
CA ILE A 471 -15.80 -14.28 -44.96
C ILE A 471 -16.45 -14.76 -43.66
N ALA A 472 -16.94 -13.85 -42.82
CA ALA A 472 -17.60 -14.22 -41.57
C ALA A 472 -18.92 -14.98 -41.81
N ASP A 473 -19.67 -14.60 -42.85
CA ASP A 473 -20.89 -15.31 -43.24
C ASP A 473 -20.57 -16.71 -43.78
N ASP A 474 -19.50 -16.87 -44.56
CA ASP A 474 -19.05 -18.19 -45.06
C ASP A 474 -18.56 -19.11 -43.92
N VAL A 475 -17.88 -18.55 -42.91
CA VAL A 475 -17.22 -19.33 -41.85
C VAL A 475 -18.13 -19.61 -40.65
N VAL A 476 -18.88 -18.59 -40.22
CA VAL A 476 -19.69 -18.59 -38.98
C VAL A 476 -21.17 -18.69 -39.29
N GLY A 477 -21.58 -18.37 -40.52
CA GLY A 477 -22.97 -18.26 -40.92
C GLY A 477 -23.50 -16.82 -40.86
N PRO A 478 -24.55 -16.53 -41.64
CA PRO A 478 -25.21 -15.23 -41.66
C PRO A 478 -25.89 -14.90 -40.32
N THR A 479 -26.05 -13.61 -40.00
CA THR A 479 -26.58 -13.18 -38.68
C THR A 479 -27.60 -12.04 -38.78
N PRO A 480 -28.69 -12.09 -37.99
CA PRO A 480 -29.60 -10.94 -37.83
C PRO A 480 -29.04 -9.87 -36.88
N ARG A 481 -28.03 -10.21 -36.06
CA ARG A 481 -27.46 -9.31 -35.06
C ARG A 481 -26.28 -8.53 -35.64
N ALA A 482 -26.52 -7.28 -36.01
CA ALA A 482 -25.50 -6.40 -36.59
C ALA A 482 -24.39 -6.01 -35.61
N ALA A 483 -24.72 -5.55 -34.39
CA ALA A 483 -23.72 -5.00 -33.47
C ALA A 483 -22.59 -5.99 -33.09
N PRO A 484 -22.86 -7.25 -32.68
CA PRO A 484 -21.81 -8.21 -32.39
C PRO A 484 -20.97 -8.58 -33.61
N ARG A 485 -21.59 -8.66 -34.79
CA ARG A 485 -20.90 -8.98 -36.04
C ARG A 485 -19.97 -7.86 -36.47
N ILE A 486 -20.41 -6.60 -36.35
CA ILE A 486 -19.58 -5.43 -36.61
C ILE A 486 -18.39 -5.38 -35.65
N ALA A 487 -18.61 -5.67 -34.35
CA ALA A 487 -17.53 -5.75 -33.38
C ALA A 487 -16.51 -6.84 -33.75
N GLN A 488 -16.98 -8.04 -34.10
CA GLN A 488 -16.15 -9.16 -34.53
C GLN A 488 -15.31 -8.82 -35.78
N ALA A 489 -15.94 -8.28 -36.84
CA ALA A 489 -15.23 -7.92 -38.07
C ALA A 489 -14.25 -6.76 -37.85
N THR A 490 -14.60 -5.77 -37.04
CA THR A 490 -13.70 -4.66 -36.69
C THR A 490 -12.49 -5.15 -35.92
N GLN A 491 -12.69 -6.07 -34.97
CA GLN A 491 -11.61 -6.71 -34.21
C GLN A 491 -10.74 -7.60 -35.10
N ALA A 492 -11.33 -8.35 -36.03
CA ALA A 492 -10.60 -9.13 -37.01
C ALA A 492 -9.70 -8.23 -37.87
N LEU A 493 -10.25 -7.14 -38.40
CA LEU A 493 -9.50 -6.15 -39.18
C LEU A 493 -8.35 -5.55 -38.39
N GLN A 494 -8.60 -5.16 -37.13
CA GLN A 494 -7.55 -4.67 -36.24
C GLN A 494 -6.46 -5.71 -36.02
N SER A 495 -6.81 -6.98 -35.81
CA SER A 495 -5.82 -8.05 -35.61
C SER A 495 -4.93 -8.29 -36.82
N LEU A 496 -5.49 -8.12 -38.03
CA LEU A 496 -4.74 -8.23 -39.30
C LEU A 496 -3.81 -7.03 -39.51
N ASP A 497 -4.19 -5.86 -39.01
CA ASP A 497 -3.42 -4.61 -39.12
C ASP A 497 -2.36 -4.44 -38.00
N VAL A 498 -2.37 -5.29 -36.97
CA VAL A 498 -1.41 -5.22 -35.85
C VAL A 498 0.00 -5.57 -36.29
N ARG A 499 0.94 -4.65 -36.00
CA ARG A 499 2.36 -4.96 -36.10
C ARG A 499 2.76 -6.01 -35.05
N PRO A 500 3.34 -7.15 -35.45
CA PRO A 500 3.78 -8.16 -34.50
C PRO A 500 4.99 -7.66 -33.71
N MET A 501 5.09 -8.14 -32.47
CA MET A 501 6.20 -7.82 -31.56
C MET A 501 7.51 -8.46 -32.04
N GLY A 502 8.61 -7.69 -31.99
CA GLY A 502 9.96 -8.21 -32.23
C GLY A 502 10.42 -9.13 -31.09
N TRP A 503 11.39 -10.01 -31.35
CA TRP A 503 11.86 -10.99 -30.36
C TRP A 503 12.49 -10.33 -29.12
N LEU A 504 13.28 -9.25 -29.29
CA LEU A 504 13.85 -8.47 -28.18
C LEU A 504 12.76 -7.86 -27.29
N GLN A 505 11.76 -7.24 -27.92
CA GLN A 505 10.62 -6.65 -27.20
C GLN A 505 9.86 -7.72 -26.41
N ARG A 506 9.67 -8.91 -27.01
CA ARG A 506 9.03 -10.05 -26.34
C ARG A 506 9.84 -10.53 -25.13
N GLY A 507 11.16 -10.61 -25.26
CA GLY A 507 12.05 -10.96 -24.16
C GLY A 507 11.96 -9.95 -23.01
N VAL A 508 12.11 -8.66 -23.30
CA VAL A 508 12.06 -7.59 -22.27
C VAL A 508 10.72 -7.56 -21.56
N ILE A 509 9.61 -7.50 -22.30
CA ILE A 509 8.26 -7.43 -21.74
C ILE A 509 7.93 -8.72 -20.97
N GLY A 510 8.32 -9.87 -21.51
CA GLY A 510 8.14 -11.17 -20.86
C GLY A 510 8.88 -11.26 -19.53
N THR A 511 10.13 -10.80 -19.46
CA THR A 511 10.90 -10.77 -18.21
C THR A 511 10.29 -9.84 -17.17
N VAL A 512 9.87 -8.64 -17.57
CA VAL A 512 9.19 -7.69 -16.66
C VAL A 512 7.89 -8.31 -16.11
N TYR A 513 7.09 -8.94 -16.97
CA TYR A 513 5.84 -9.57 -16.56
C TYR A 513 6.08 -10.77 -15.64
N ALA A 514 7.08 -11.60 -15.93
CA ALA A 514 7.47 -12.73 -15.08
C ALA A 514 7.97 -12.26 -13.69
N ALA A 515 8.75 -11.16 -13.64
CA ALA A 515 9.20 -10.58 -12.38
C ALA A 515 8.02 -10.09 -11.52
N LEU A 516 7.02 -9.45 -12.14
CA LEU A 516 5.79 -9.04 -11.43
C LEU A 516 5.02 -10.25 -10.89
N LEU A 517 4.89 -11.34 -11.65
CA LEU A 517 4.23 -12.56 -11.16
C LEU A 517 5.00 -13.25 -10.03
N ALA A 518 6.34 -13.19 -10.06
CA ALA A 518 7.19 -13.78 -9.03
C ALA A 518 7.22 -12.97 -7.73
N GLY A 519 7.02 -11.64 -7.79
CA GLY A 519 7.10 -10.73 -6.64
C GLY A 519 6.34 -11.19 -5.39
N PRO A 520 5.02 -11.50 -5.48
CA PRO A 520 4.24 -11.98 -4.35
C PRO A 520 4.74 -13.32 -3.78
N VAL A 521 5.24 -14.21 -4.63
CA VAL A 521 5.77 -15.52 -4.21
C VAL A 521 7.08 -15.34 -3.45
N VAL A 522 8.00 -14.52 -3.98
CA VAL A 522 9.26 -14.19 -3.31
C VAL A 522 9.01 -13.53 -1.96
N ALA A 523 8.06 -12.60 -1.91
CA ALA A 523 7.62 -11.97 -0.67
C ALA A 523 7.04 -12.96 0.33
N ALA A 524 6.16 -13.87 -0.10
CA ALA A 524 5.57 -14.89 0.76
C ALA A 524 6.62 -15.86 1.31
N VAL A 525 7.59 -16.26 0.48
CA VAL A 525 8.71 -17.11 0.91
C VAL A 525 9.60 -16.37 1.92
N ALA A 526 9.90 -15.09 1.66
CA ALA A 526 10.66 -14.27 2.60
C ALA A 526 9.92 -14.10 3.94
N MET A 527 8.62 -13.83 3.90
CA MET A 527 7.77 -13.72 5.08
C MET A 527 7.62 -15.06 5.82
N TRP A 528 7.49 -16.19 5.12
CA TRP A 528 7.50 -17.52 5.73
C TRP A 528 8.84 -17.80 6.41
N GLY A 529 9.95 -17.50 5.73
CA GLY A 529 11.29 -17.63 6.30
C GLY A 529 11.49 -16.73 7.53
N PHE A 530 10.82 -15.59 7.59
CA PHE A 530 10.80 -14.73 8.77
C PHE A 530 9.88 -15.26 9.88
N ALA A 531 8.64 -15.64 9.55
CA ALA A 531 7.64 -16.14 10.50
C ALA A 531 8.05 -17.47 11.13
N SER A 532 8.68 -18.37 10.37
CA SER A 532 9.24 -19.63 10.88
C SER A 532 10.43 -19.44 11.83
N ARG A 533 10.99 -18.22 11.89
CA ARG A 533 12.01 -17.85 12.87
C ARG A 533 11.42 -17.15 14.10
N MET A 534 10.14 -16.74 14.07
CA MET A 534 9.46 -16.15 15.22
C MET A 534 9.11 -17.24 16.25
N PRO A 535 9.21 -16.94 17.56
CA PRO A 535 8.81 -17.89 18.59
C PRO A 535 7.32 -18.26 18.45
N THR A 536 7.01 -19.51 18.72
CA THR A 536 5.64 -20.02 18.68
C THR A 536 4.76 -19.36 19.75
N GLU A 537 3.46 -19.37 19.54
CA GLU A 537 2.48 -18.84 20.51
C GLU A 537 2.65 -19.46 21.91
N ALA A 538 3.02 -20.75 21.97
CA ALA A 538 3.33 -21.45 23.22
C ALA A 538 4.63 -20.93 23.89
N GLU A 539 5.66 -20.63 23.10
CA GLU A 539 6.92 -20.07 23.62
C GLU A 539 6.71 -18.63 24.11
N MET A 540 5.92 -17.84 23.39
CA MET A 540 5.54 -16.49 23.78
C MET A 540 4.69 -16.52 25.07
N ALA A 541 3.69 -17.38 25.16
CA ALA A 541 2.87 -17.55 26.37
C ALA A 541 3.71 -18.00 27.57
N ALA A 542 4.62 -18.97 27.38
CA ALA A 542 5.52 -19.42 28.44
C ALA A 542 6.51 -18.32 28.85
N SER A 543 6.96 -17.47 27.93
CA SER A 543 7.82 -16.33 28.24
C SER A 543 7.08 -15.24 29.02
N ALA A 544 5.82 -14.97 28.66
CA ALA A 544 4.96 -14.00 29.35
C ALA A 544 4.62 -14.47 30.77
N ASP A 545 4.26 -15.75 30.95
CA ASP A 545 3.99 -16.36 32.25
C ASP A 545 5.24 -16.40 33.15
N ARG A 546 6.43 -16.66 32.59
CA ARG A 546 7.69 -16.50 33.33
C ARG A 546 7.94 -15.06 33.76
N ALA A 547 7.73 -14.09 32.86
CA ALA A 547 7.91 -12.68 33.17
C ALA A 547 6.92 -12.19 34.24
N GLU A 548 5.67 -12.66 34.21
CA GLU A 548 4.65 -12.34 35.20
C GLU A 548 4.99 -12.92 36.58
N ARG A 549 5.39 -14.21 36.64
CA ARG A 549 5.87 -14.82 37.88
C ARG A 549 7.09 -14.11 38.47
N GLN A 550 8.04 -13.70 37.62
CA GLN A 550 9.22 -12.97 38.05
C GLN A 550 8.85 -11.57 38.59
N ARG A 551 7.93 -10.86 37.93
CA ARG A 551 7.40 -9.57 38.43
C ARG A 551 6.71 -9.73 39.78
N ALA A 552 5.86 -10.74 39.92
CA ALA A 552 5.17 -11.02 41.18
C ALA A 552 6.15 -11.37 42.32
N ASP A 553 7.24 -12.08 42.01
CA ASP A 553 8.28 -12.40 42.99
C ASP A 553 9.10 -11.18 43.42
N MET A 554 9.53 -10.37 42.44
CA MET A 554 10.24 -9.11 42.71
C MET A 554 9.39 -8.18 43.56
N GLU A 555 8.10 -8.07 43.28
CA GLU A 555 7.21 -7.20 44.04
C GLU A 555 7.02 -7.71 45.48
N ARG A 556 6.81 -9.02 45.68
CA ARG A 556 6.76 -9.61 47.03
C ARG A 556 8.03 -9.33 47.84
N LYS A 557 9.21 -9.49 47.24
CA LYS A 557 10.50 -9.22 47.89
C LYS A 557 10.66 -7.74 48.22
N ARG A 558 10.28 -6.86 47.29
CA ARG A 558 10.32 -5.41 47.47
C ARG A 558 9.42 -4.96 48.62
N VAL A 559 8.18 -5.47 48.69
CA VAL A 559 7.26 -5.19 49.81
C VAL A 559 7.83 -5.66 51.15
N ALA A 560 8.41 -6.86 51.20
CA ALA A 560 9.03 -7.38 52.42
C ALA A 560 10.24 -6.57 52.89
N LEU A 561 11.09 -6.12 51.95
CA LEU A 561 12.22 -5.24 52.25
C LEU A 561 11.77 -3.84 52.67
N ALA A 562 10.72 -3.29 52.06
CA ALA A 562 10.14 -2.01 52.44
C ALA A 562 9.60 -2.02 53.88
N ALA A 563 8.90 -3.08 54.27
CA ALA A 563 8.43 -3.26 55.65
C ALA A 563 9.58 -3.32 56.67
N ARG A 564 10.72 -3.93 56.29
CA ARG A 564 11.93 -3.95 57.13
C ARG A 564 12.59 -2.58 57.20
N ALA A 565 12.75 -1.90 56.06
CA ALA A 565 13.37 -0.58 55.99
C ALA A 565 12.64 0.45 56.86
N ALA A 566 11.30 0.43 56.84
CA ALA A 566 10.48 1.32 57.65
C ALA A 566 10.74 1.21 59.16
N ALA A 567 11.13 0.03 59.65
CA ALA A 567 11.42 -0.25 61.06
C ALA A 567 12.86 0.09 61.51
N LEU A 568 13.73 0.51 60.59
CA LEU A 568 15.13 0.85 60.90
C LEU A 568 15.29 2.32 61.29
N ASP A 569 16.32 2.59 62.11
CA ASP A 569 16.76 3.95 62.41
C ASP A 569 17.63 4.52 61.26
N VAL A 570 17.73 5.86 61.22
CA VAL A 570 18.47 6.57 60.16
C VAL A 570 19.94 6.15 60.13
N GLY A 571 20.56 5.92 61.30
CA GLY A 571 21.95 5.47 61.39
C GLY A 571 22.17 4.10 60.73
N THR A 572 21.24 3.16 60.86
CA THR A 572 21.33 1.85 60.19
C THR A 572 21.04 1.95 58.69
N LEU A 573 20.14 2.83 58.26
CA LEU A 573 19.89 3.08 56.83
C LEU A 573 21.13 3.67 56.14
N LEU A 574 21.87 4.57 56.80
CA LEU A 574 23.09 5.17 56.26
C LEU A 574 24.24 4.17 56.06
N ARG A 575 24.33 3.14 56.92
CA ARG A 575 25.34 2.06 56.81
C ARG A 575 25.07 1.06 55.68
N ALA A 576 24.02 1.24 54.88
CA ALA A 576 23.72 0.36 53.75
C ALA A 576 24.81 0.40 52.66
N ARG A 577 25.49 1.53 52.50
CA ARG A 577 26.33 1.81 51.33
C ARG A 577 27.69 2.44 51.65
N ALA A 578 27.97 2.75 52.91
CA ALA A 578 29.17 3.47 53.35
C ALA A 578 29.76 2.85 54.63
N ASP A 579 31.08 2.82 54.74
CA ASP A 579 31.80 2.28 55.92
C ASP A 579 31.92 3.36 57.01
N GLU A 580 31.56 3.05 58.25
CA GLU A 580 31.50 4.01 59.38
C GLU A 580 32.87 4.65 59.70
N ALA A 581 33.98 4.03 59.27
CA ALA A 581 35.33 4.51 59.52
C ALA A 581 35.75 5.74 58.68
N SER A 582 35.00 6.11 57.64
CA SER A 582 35.31 7.22 56.72
C SER A 582 34.44 8.46 56.93
N TRP A 583 33.54 8.44 57.91
CA TRP A 583 32.51 9.47 58.05
C TRP A 583 33.05 10.77 58.68
N PRO A 584 32.73 11.96 58.12
CA PRO A 584 33.09 13.25 58.70
C PRO A 584 32.48 13.45 60.10
N PRO A 585 33.09 14.28 60.97
CA PRO A 585 32.49 14.65 62.24
C PRO A 585 31.17 15.41 62.07
N PRO A 586 30.27 15.42 63.07
CA PRO A 586 29.05 16.22 63.08
C PRO A 586 29.26 17.70 62.77
N ALA A 587 28.32 18.33 62.05
CA ALA A 587 28.27 19.79 61.93
C ALA A 587 27.85 20.41 63.27
N SER A 588 28.50 21.51 63.66
CA SER A 588 28.13 22.25 64.87
C SER A 588 26.82 23.02 64.68
N ASP A 589 26.08 23.26 65.77
CA ASP A 589 24.87 24.11 65.72
C ASP A 589 25.18 25.53 65.21
N GLU A 590 26.40 26.02 65.45
CA GLU A 590 26.89 27.30 64.89
C GLU A 590 27.04 27.25 63.36
N ALA A 591 27.57 26.15 62.81
CA ALA A 591 27.72 25.97 61.36
C ALA A 591 26.36 25.87 60.65
N ILE A 592 25.39 25.21 61.30
CA ILE A 592 24.00 25.11 60.84
C ILE A 592 23.32 26.49 60.86
N ALA A 593 23.43 27.22 61.97
CA ALA A 593 22.90 28.58 62.09
C ALA A 593 23.53 29.54 61.07
N ALA A 594 24.85 29.49 60.88
CA ALA A 594 25.56 30.29 59.88
C ALA A 594 25.10 29.97 58.45
N THR A 595 24.85 28.70 58.14
CA THR A 595 24.35 28.27 56.83
C THR A 595 22.92 28.73 56.57
N GLN A 596 22.04 28.66 57.58
CA GLN A 596 20.67 29.19 57.48
C GLN A 596 20.65 30.70 57.23
N VAL A 597 21.51 31.45 57.94
CA VAL A 597 21.68 32.90 57.71
C VAL A 597 22.22 33.17 56.31
N ARG A 598 23.24 32.42 55.85
CA ARG A 598 23.83 32.53 54.51
C ARG A 598 22.81 32.30 53.40
N LEU A 599 21.95 31.30 53.54
CA LEU A 599 20.97 30.91 52.53
C LEU A 599 19.63 31.67 52.66
N GLY A 600 19.43 32.42 53.75
CA GLY A 600 18.22 33.18 54.03
C GLY A 600 16.97 32.30 54.21
N ILE A 601 17.14 31.06 54.70
CA ILE A 601 16.07 30.07 54.88
C ILE A 601 16.31 29.24 56.14
N THR A 602 15.24 28.66 56.67
CA THR A 602 15.36 27.59 57.67
C THR A 602 15.58 26.26 56.95
N LEU A 603 16.62 25.53 57.31
CA LEU A 603 16.89 24.21 56.72
C LEU A 603 15.81 23.20 57.20
N PRO A 604 15.38 22.27 56.34
CA PRO A 604 14.47 21.20 56.73
C PRO A 604 15.00 20.35 57.90
N ASP A 605 14.12 19.95 58.82
CA ASP A 605 14.49 19.25 60.05
C ASP A 605 15.23 17.92 59.82
N ASP A 606 14.87 17.18 58.76
CA ASP A 606 15.52 15.93 58.38
C ASP A 606 16.92 16.15 57.78
N LEU A 607 17.12 17.25 57.04
CA LEU A 607 18.43 17.67 56.55
C LEU A 607 19.32 18.13 57.73
N VAL A 608 18.76 18.88 58.69
CA VAL A 608 19.47 19.27 59.92
C VAL A 608 19.85 18.04 60.74
N ALA A 609 18.98 17.04 60.84
CA ALA A 609 19.25 15.79 61.54
C ALA A 609 20.41 15.00 60.87
N LEU A 610 20.48 15.00 59.53
CA LEU A 610 21.60 14.41 58.79
C LEU A 610 22.92 15.12 59.13
N TYR A 611 22.97 16.45 59.04
CA TYR A 611 24.20 17.23 59.27
C TYR A 611 24.65 17.23 60.73
N ARG A 612 23.72 17.11 61.69
CA ARG A 612 24.04 16.87 63.11
C ARG A 612 24.59 15.47 63.38
N ALA A 613 24.34 14.51 62.49
CA ALA A 613 25.01 13.22 62.57
C ALA A 613 26.41 13.32 61.95
N HIS A 614 26.54 13.88 60.73
CA HIS A 614 27.81 14.00 60.01
C HIS A 614 27.81 15.23 59.08
N ASP A 615 28.89 16.02 59.05
CA ASP A 615 29.04 17.19 58.16
C ASP A 615 29.31 16.77 56.69
N GLY A 616 28.28 16.20 56.07
CA GLY A 616 28.36 15.57 54.76
C GLY A 616 28.69 14.08 54.84
N LEU A 617 28.37 13.37 53.76
CA LEU A 617 28.64 11.95 53.56
C LEU A 617 28.98 11.74 52.08
N PRO A 618 30.24 12.02 51.67
CA PRO A 618 30.64 11.98 50.26
C PRO A 618 30.37 10.62 49.58
N GLU A 619 30.47 9.51 50.33
CA GLU A 619 30.19 8.16 49.84
C GLU A 619 28.70 7.93 49.48
N LEU A 620 27.81 8.73 50.07
CA LEU A 620 26.38 8.78 49.76
C LEU A 620 26.01 10.00 48.91
N GLY A 621 27.01 10.78 48.48
CA GLY A 621 26.82 11.97 47.67
C GLY A 621 26.50 13.24 48.45
N PHE A 622 26.39 13.23 49.78
CA PHE A 622 26.09 14.46 50.53
C PHE A 622 27.36 15.30 50.69
N ALA A 623 27.38 16.51 50.13
CA ALA A 623 28.50 17.43 50.32
C ALA A 623 28.53 17.99 51.75
N PRO A 624 29.66 18.55 52.22
CA PRO A 624 29.71 19.27 53.50
C PRO A 624 28.73 20.45 53.52
N LEU A 625 28.25 20.81 54.70
CA LEU A 625 27.22 21.86 54.87
C LEU A 625 27.63 23.21 54.28
N ALA A 626 28.94 23.50 54.27
CA ALA A 626 29.52 24.70 53.66
C ALA A 626 29.26 24.78 52.14
N SER A 627 29.13 23.65 51.46
CA SER A 627 28.93 23.54 50.02
C SER A 627 27.46 23.58 49.59
N VAL A 628 26.52 23.50 50.54
CA VAL A 628 25.09 23.61 50.25
C VAL A 628 24.80 25.02 49.72
N ALA A 629 24.10 25.10 48.59
CA ALA A 629 23.74 26.36 47.94
C ALA A 629 22.34 26.27 47.32
N ARG A 630 21.72 27.41 46.98
CA ARG A 630 20.53 27.37 46.10
C ARG A 630 20.96 26.97 44.70
N TRP A 631 20.10 26.28 43.96
CA TRP A 631 20.43 25.79 42.63
C TRP A 631 20.88 26.91 41.69
N ARG A 632 20.22 28.08 41.70
CA ARG A 632 20.66 29.23 40.90
C ARG A 632 22.12 29.68 41.14
N ASP A 633 22.66 29.37 42.31
CA ASP A 633 23.98 29.81 42.78
C ASP A 633 25.00 28.64 42.81
N ALA A 634 24.57 27.42 42.45
CA ALA A 634 25.43 26.24 42.42
C ALA A 634 26.29 26.20 41.14
N PRO A 635 27.55 25.76 41.20
CA PRO A 635 28.39 25.60 40.00
C PRO A 635 27.74 24.59 39.04
N ALA A 636 27.42 25.02 37.82
CA ALA A 636 26.74 24.24 36.78
C ALA A 636 27.67 23.13 36.20
N PRO A 637 27.14 21.96 35.76
CA PRO A 637 26.00 21.85 34.84
C PRO A 637 24.93 20.84 35.30
N ALA A 638 24.16 21.15 36.35
CA ALA A 638 23.13 20.21 36.83
C ALA A 638 21.80 20.21 36.05
N LEU A 639 21.59 21.10 35.05
CA LEU A 639 20.46 20.97 34.10
C LEU A 639 20.58 21.92 32.88
N ASP A 640 21.37 21.52 31.89
CA ASP A 640 21.33 22.13 30.55
C ASP A 640 20.28 21.49 29.61
N ALA A 641 19.45 20.58 30.13
CA ALA A 641 18.31 20.01 29.42
C ALA A 641 16.98 20.50 30.05
N ALA A 642 16.75 21.81 30.09
CA ALA A 642 15.36 22.25 30.18
C ALA A 642 14.67 21.83 28.87
N ALA A 643 13.46 21.27 28.95
CA ALA A 643 12.64 21.11 27.76
C ALA A 643 12.51 22.47 27.06
N PRO A 644 12.26 22.53 25.74
CA PRO A 644 12.18 23.79 24.99
C PRO A 644 11.21 24.82 25.57
N ASP A 645 10.30 24.38 26.44
CA ASP A 645 9.30 25.18 27.15
C ASP A 645 9.78 25.76 28.51
N GLY A 646 11.03 25.49 28.92
CA GLY A 646 11.60 26.02 30.16
C GLY A 646 11.18 25.25 31.43
N THR A 647 10.78 23.98 31.31
CA THR A 647 10.42 23.12 32.44
C THR A 647 11.46 22.01 32.71
N VAL A 648 11.45 21.48 33.93
CA VAL A 648 12.21 20.31 34.38
C VAL A 648 11.21 19.16 34.55
N GLU A 649 11.44 18.06 33.85
CA GLU A 649 10.61 16.86 33.95
C GLU A 649 11.04 16.01 35.15
N VAL A 650 10.10 15.75 36.06
CA VAL A 650 10.35 15.03 37.31
C VAL A 650 9.45 13.81 37.42
N ASN A 651 10.04 12.67 37.75
CA ASN A 651 9.33 11.41 37.97
C ASN A 651 9.15 11.17 39.47
N LEU A 652 7.91 11.14 39.97
CA LEU A 652 7.63 11.07 41.41
C LEU A 652 7.53 9.62 41.89
N ARG A 653 8.16 9.33 43.04
CA ARG A 653 8.16 8.03 43.72
C ARG A 653 7.30 8.07 44.98
N GLY A 654 6.35 7.14 45.13
CA GLY A 654 5.66 6.93 46.41
C GLY A 654 4.26 7.55 46.54
N GLY A 655 3.54 7.76 45.43
CA GLY A 655 2.08 7.88 45.40
C GLY A 655 1.50 6.75 44.55
N ASP A 656 0.24 6.35 44.82
CA ASP A 656 -0.51 5.24 44.20
C ASP A 656 0.05 4.69 42.87
N ASP A 657 0.23 3.37 42.84
CA ASP A 657 0.91 2.49 41.85
C ASP A 657 0.41 2.63 40.39
N SER A 658 0.47 3.84 39.84
CA SER A 658 0.13 4.21 38.47
C SER A 658 1.40 4.46 37.65
N PRO A 659 1.36 4.27 36.32
CA PRO A 659 2.52 4.46 35.45
C PRO A 659 3.16 5.82 35.73
N SER A 660 4.47 5.80 36.00
CA SER A 660 5.33 6.96 36.29
C SER A 660 4.83 8.22 35.58
N LYS A 661 4.07 9.05 36.29
CA LYS A 661 3.63 10.34 35.75
C LYS A 661 4.82 11.26 35.78
N VAL A 662 5.15 11.82 34.62
CA VAL A 662 6.15 12.87 34.51
C VAL A 662 5.48 14.19 34.85
N HIS A 663 6.05 14.92 35.80
CA HIS A 663 5.58 16.22 36.27
C HIS A 663 6.52 17.32 35.77
N SER A 664 5.96 18.33 35.10
CA SER A 664 6.74 19.47 34.61
C SER A 664 6.83 20.56 35.66
N VAL A 665 8.03 20.82 36.18
CA VAL A 665 8.30 21.89 37.15
C VAL A 665 8.90 23.09 36.41
N PRO A 666 8.34 24.30 36.54
CA PRO A 666 8.95 25.50 35.94
C PRO A 666 10.38 25.71 36.44
N ARG A 667 11.33 26.00 35.54
CA ARG A 667 12.74 26.21 35.89
C ARG A 667 12.95 27.28 36.96
N ALA A 668 12.15 28.35 36.94
CA ALA A 668 12.17 29.40 37.97
C ALA A 668 11.86 28.86 39.38
N ARG A 669 11.04 27.81 39.47
CA ARG A 669 10.69 27.17 40.73
C ARG A 669 11.77 26.19 41.19
N ALA A 670 12.27 25.36 40.27
CA ALA A 670 13.40 24.46 40.55
C ALA A 670 14.67 25.23 40.97
N ALA A 671 14.87 26.44 40.44
CA ALA A 671 16.00 27.31 40.79
C ALA A 671 16.03 27.79 42.26
N GLU A 672 14.97 27.55 43.04
CA GLU A 672 14.93 27.82 44.49
C GLU A 672 15.27 26.60 45.35
N TRP A 673 15.42 25.41 44.76
CA TRP A 673 15.79 24.20 45.50
C TRP A 673 17.23 24.31 46.03
N LEU A 674 17.49 23.64 47.16
CA LEU A 674 18.82 23.54 47.75
C LEU A 674 19.59 22.40 47.12
N MET A 675 20.73 22.71 46.52
CA MET A 675 21.68 21.73 46.03
C MET A 675 22.52 21.24 47.20
N VAL A 676 22.32 19.97 47.54
CA VAL A 676 23.03 19.25 48.61
C VAL A 676 24.20 18.44 48.04
N MET A 677 24.08 18.02 46.77
CA MET A 677 25.15 17.41 45.99
C MET A 677 25.23 18.05 44.62
N PRO A 678 26.26 18.86 44.34
CA PRO A 678 26.70 19.13 42.98
C PRO A 678 27.90 18.24 42.65
N ALA A 679 27.76 17.34 41.67
CA ALA A 679 28.87 16.54 41.16
C ALA A 679 29.32 17.03 39.78
N GLU A 680 30.61 16.87 39.47
CA GLU A 680 31.19 17.25 38.17
C GLU A 680 30.70 16.35 37.01
N ASP A 681 30.13 15.18 37.34
CA ASP A 681 29.62 14.19 36.39
C ASP A 681 28.16 14.43 35.96
N GLY A 682 27.54 15.54 36.39
CA GLY A 682 26.16 15.88 36.06
C GLY A 682 25.11 15.24 36.98
N SER A 683 25.52 14.46 37.98
CA SER A 683 24.62 13.98 39.03
C SER A 683 24.34 15.06 40.07
N PHE A 684 23.11 15.10 40.59
CA PHE A 684 22.77 16.04 41.65
C PHE A 684 21.73 15.52 42.64
N PHE A 685 21.75 16.15 43.82
CA PHE A 685 20.74 15.97 44.85
C PHE A 685 20.23 17.34 45.30
N ALA A 686 18.94 17.56 45.14
CA ALA A 686 18.27 18.82 45.43
C ALA A 686 17.15 18.65 46.46
N TYR A 687 16.93 19.69 47.26
CA TYR A 687 15.93 19.72 48.31
C TYR A 687 14.98 20.90 48.12
N ASP A 688 13.68 20.62 48.00
CA ASP A 688 12.66 21.67 47.91
C ASP A 688 12.24 22.14 49.30
N VAL A 689 12.50 23.42 49.57
CA VAL A 689 12.20 24.08 50.84
C VAL A 689 10.81 24.73 50.81
N GLY A 690 10.21 24.86 49.63
CA GLY A 690 8.85 25.37 49.46
C GLY A 690 7.87 24.27 49.05
N ASP A 691 6.59 24.44 49.35
CA ASP A 691 5.56 23.51 48.88
C ASP A 691 5.30 23.76 47.39
N THR A 692 6.00 23.05 46.50
CA THR A 692 5.85 23.20 45.04
C THR A 692 4.61 22.45 44.54
N PRO A 693 3.57 23.16 44.04
CA PRO A 693 2.31 22.52 43.66
C PRO A 693 2.44 21.48 42.53
N ALA A 694 3.46 21.61 41.69
CA ALA A 694 3.71 20.70 40.57
C ALA A 694 4.19 19.30 41.01
N VAL A 695 4.78 19.19 42.20
CA VAL A 695 5.35 17.96 42.78
C VAL A 695 4.88 17.77 44.22
N PRO A 696 3.56 17.59 44.44
CA PRO A 696 2.96 17.64 45.76
C PRO A 696 3.50 16.53 46.67
N GLY A 697 3.86 16.90 47.90
CA GLY A 697 4.34 15.95 48.92
C GLY A 697 5.74 15.40 48.68
N HIS A 698 6.48 15.89 47.67
CA HIS A 698 7.86 15.48 47.39
C HIS A 698 8.83 16.62 47.67
N ARG A 699 9.92 16.31 48.37
CA ARG A 699 10.87 17.29 48.88
C ARG A 699 12.30 17.03 48.47
N VAL A 700 12.60 15.81 48.06
CA VAL A 700 13.95 15.36 47.72
C VAL A 700 13.98 14.99 46.25
N PHE A 701 14.98 15.47 45.51
CA PHE A 701 15.10 15.24 44.08
C PHE A 701 16.51 14.78 43.74
N GLU A 702 16.63 13.61 43.11
CA GLU A 702 17.88 13.04 42.62
C GLU A 702 17.88 13.11 41.09
N GLY A 703 18.96 13.57 40.48
CA GLY A 703 19.06 13.68 39.02
C GLY A 703 20.37 13.16 38.45
N LEU A 704 20.29 12.54 37.27
CA LEU A 704 21.41 12.06 36.47
C LEU A 704 21.06 12.17 34.98
N ASP A 705 21.93 12.76 34.16
CA ASP A 705 21.78 12.83 32.70
C ASP A 705 20.39 13.30 32.20
N GLY A 706 19.82 14.31 32.86
CA GLY A 706 18.52 14.89 32.48
C GLY A 706 17.30 14.11 32.98
N TYR A 707 17.49 13.00 33.70
CA TYR A 707 16.42 12.26 34.36
C TYR A 707 16.37 12.63 35.84
N VAL A 708 15.23 13.16 36.31
CA VAL A 708 15.04 13.61 37.70
C VAL A 708 13.97 12.77 38.39
N VAL A 709 14.28 12.26 39.58
CA VAL A 709 13.38 11.47 40.41
C VAL A 709 13.07 12.21 41.71
N GLY A 710 11.80 12.38 42.04
CA GLY A 710 11.34 13.00 43.28
C GLY A 710 10.96 11.96 44.33
N HIS A 711 11.34 12.21 45.59
CA HIS A 711 11.04 11.38 46.76
C HIS A 711 10.30 12.21 47.84
N PRO A 712 9.42 11.59 48.65
CA PRO A 712 8.61 12.30 49.65
C PRO A 712 9.43 12.95 50.77
N SER A 713 10.54 12.33 51.16
CA SER A 713 11.43 12.79 52.23
C SER A 713 12.82 12.18 52.10
N LEU A 714 13.79 12.70 52.84
CA LEU A 714 15.13 12.10 52.92
C LEU A 714 15.08 10.68 53.47
N ARG A 715 14.19 10.41 54.44
CA ARG A 715 13.98 9.07 54.97
C ARG A 715 13.49 8.08 53.91
N ALA A 716 12.50 8.49 53.11
CA ALA A 716 11.97 7.64 52.04
C ALA A 716 13.04 7.31 50.99
N TRP A 717 13.90 8.28 50.66
CA TRP A 717 15.05 8.03 49.81
C TRP A 717 16.05 7.05 50.45
N LEU A 718 16.41 7.24 51.73
CA LEU A 718 17.31 6.33 52.46
C LEU A 718 16.77 4.90 52.56
N GLU A 719 15.46 4.74 52.78
CA GLU A 719 14.80 3.43 52.75
C GLU A 719 14.93 2.77 51.37
N GLU A 720 14.73 3.51 50.27
CA GLU A 720 14.89 2.99 48.91
C GLU A 720 16.34 2.60 48.61
N GLN A 721 17.32 3.39 49.04
CA GLN A 721 18.74 3.06 48.91
C GLN A 721 19.09 1.78 49.69
N TRP A 722 18.56 1.63 50.91
CA TRP A 722 18.75 0.43 51.73
C TRP A 722 18.08 -0.80 51.10
N ILE A 723 16.85 -0.67 50.61
CA ILE A 723 16.12 -1.75 49.91
C ILE A 723 16.90 -2.18 48.67
N SER A 724 17.42 -1.23 47.88
CA SER A 724 18.23 -1.50 46.70
C SER A 724 19.53 -2.24 47.05
N ALA A 725 20.21 -1.82 48.12
CA ALA A 725 21.42 -2.47 48.60
C ALA A 725 21.16 -3.90 49.11
N GLU A 726 20.10 -4.11 49.90
CA GLU A 726 19.73 -5.45 50.39
C GLU A 726 19.24 -6.36 49.26
N TYR A 727 18.49 -5.82 48.31
CA TYR A 727 18.07 -6.56 47.12
C TYR A 727 19.29 -7.00 46.30
N SER A 728 20.26 -6.11 46.11
CA SER A 728 21.52 -6.41 45.42
C SER A 728 22.34 -7.48 46.18
N ARG A 729 22.39 -7.41 47.52
CA ARG A 729 23.04 -8.43 48.36
C ARG A 729 22.33 -9.78 48.29
N ASP A 730 20.99 -9.79 48.33
CA ASP A 730 20.18 -11.00 48.19
C ASP A 730 20.38 -11.64 46.81
N MET A 731 20.40 -10.83 45.76
CA MET A 731 20.68 -11.31 44.41
C MET A 731 22.09 -11.86 44.28
N ALA A 732 23.10 -11.19 44.86
CA ALA A 732 24.46 -11.72 44.91
C ALA A 732 24.55 -13.04 45.70
N ARG A 733 23.81 -13.18 46.80
CA ARG A 733 23.73 -14.44 47.57
C ARG A 733 23.07 -15.56 46.77
N GLN A 734 21.98 -15.27 46.06
CA GLN A 734 21.27 -16.24 45.22
C GLN A 734 22.12 -16.65 44.01
N ALA A 735 22.77 -15.69 43.34
CA ALA A 735 23.69 -15.96 42.24
C ALA A 735 24.87 -16.83 42.71
N ARG A 736 25.44 -16.55 43.88
CA ARG A 736 26.47 -17.41 44.52
C ARG A 736 25.96 -18.82 44.77
N ALA A 737 24.83 -18.96 45.45
CA ALA A 737 24.26 -20.27 45.77
C ALA A 737 23.91 -21.09 44.51
N ALA A 738 23.39 -20.42 43.47
CA ALA A 738 23.10 -21.04 42.17
C ALA A 738 24.38 -21.43 41.43
N GLY A 739 25.40 -20.57 41.43
CA GLY A 739 26.73 -20.87 40.90
C GLY A 739 27.36 -22.08 41.58
N ASP A 740 27.35 -22.12 42.92
CA ASP A 740 27.89 -23.23 43.71
C ASP A 740 27.09 -24.53 43.51
N ALA A 741 25.79 -24.44 43.24
CA ALA A 741 24.96 -25.60 42.90
C ALA A 741 25.26 -26.11 41.48
N ALA A 742 25.36 -25.21 40.50
CA ALA A 742 25.71 -25.55 39.12
C ALA A 742 27.14 -26.10 39.01
N GLU A 743 28.08 -25.56 39.78
CA GLU A 743 29.46 -26.06 39.82
C GLU A 743 29.52 -27.49 40.40
N ARG A 744 28.67 -27.81 41.39
CA ARG A 744 28.51 -29.18 41.91
C ARG A 744 27.90 -30.13 40.88
N GLU A 745 26.92 -29.68 40.09
CA GLU A 745 26.33 -30.49 39.00
C GLU A 745 27.35 -30.80 37.90
N LEU A 746 28.24 -29.84 37.62
CA LEU A 746 29.29 -29.96 36.60
C LEU A 746 30.58 -30.63 37.11
N ALA A 747 30.59 -31.09 38.37
CA ALA A 747 31.74 -31.75 38.97
C ALA A 747 32.06 -33.07 38.25
N GLY A 748 33.35 -33.32 38.00
CA GLY A 748 33.82 -34.55 37.35
C GLY A 748 33.64 -34.60 35.82
N LEU A 749 33.01 -33.60 35.19
CA LEU A 749 32.91 -33.54 33.73
C LEU A 749 34.26 -33.13 33.09
N PRO A 750 34.66 -33.77 31.97
CA PRO A 750 35.83 -33.36 31.20
C PRO A 750 35.56 -32.07 30.41
N VAL A 751 36.63 -31.39 29.97
CA VAL A 751 36.60 -30.10 29.25
C VAL A 751 35.55 -30.05 28.13
N LEU A 752 35.50 -31.06 27.26
CA LEU A 752 34.54 -31.13 26.16
C LEU A 752 33.08 -31.16 26.63
N ALA A 753 32.79 -31.95 27.66
CA ALA A 753 31.44 -32.05 28.20
C ALA A 753 31.01 -30.74 28.88
N LEU A 754 31.95 -29.91 29.34
CA LEU A 754 31.66 -28.55 29.82
C LEU A 754 31.35 -27.59 28.67
N ILE A 755 32.09 -27.68 27.56
CA ILE A 755 31.85 -26.88 26.35
C ILE A 755 30.47 -27.16 25.76
N ASP A 756 30.03 -28.43 25.74
CA ASP A 756 28.69 -28.82 25.28
C ASP A 756 27.55 -28.26 26.14
N ARG A 757 27.86 -27.78 27.35
CA ARG A 757 26.90 -27.18 28.29
C ARG A 757 26.84 -25.66 28.23
N LEU A 758 27.58 -25.04 27.30
CA LEU A 758 27.48 -23.61 27.04
C LEU A 758 26.05 -23.23 26.59
N PRO A 759 25.52 -22.09 27.05
CA PRO A 759 24.22 -21.61 26.61
C PRO A 759 24.24 -21.36 25.09
N LYS A 760 23.20 -21.83 24.40
CA LYS A 760 23.03 -21.58 22.96
C LYS A 760 22.65 -20.11 22.75
N PRO A 761 23.21 -19.42 21.75
CA PRO A 761 22.94 -17.99 21.52
C PRO A 761 21.44 -17.76 21.35
N GLY A 762 20.93 -16.66 21.92
CA GLY A 762 19.52 -16.30 21.89
C GLY A 762 19.01 -15.98 20.48
N PHE A 763 17.70 -15.81 20.32
CA PHE A 763 17.08 -15.51 19.03
C PHE A 763 17.65 -14.23 18.36
N LEU A 764 17.81 -13.16 19.14
CA LEU A 764 18.34 -11.87 18.65
C LEU A 764 19.81 -11.97 18.25
N GLU A 765 20.62 -12.71 19.00
CA GLU A 765 22.04 -12.95 18.73
C GLU A 765 22.24 -13.76 17.45
N ARG A 766 21.41 -14.79 17.23
CA ARG A 766 21.40 -15.56 15.98
C ARG A 766 20.98 -14.69 14.77
N MET A 767 20.05 -13.74 14.96
CA MET A 767 19.68 -12.78 13.91
C MET A 767 20.79 -11.77 13.59
N ALA A 768 21.56 -11.38 14.60
CA ALA A 768 22.71 -10.48 14.46
C ALA A 768 23.97 -11.17 13.88
N GLY A 769 23.88 -12.45 13.52
CA GLY A 769 25.00 -13.21 12.97
C GLY A 769 26.00 -13.73 14.00
N ALA A 770 25.68 -13.65 15.29
CA ALA A 770 26.47 -14.27 16.35
C ALA A 770 26.22 -15.80 16.34
N ASN A 771 26.86 -16.49 15.40
CA ASN A 771 27.07 -17.93 15.54
C ASN A 771 28.21 -18.12 16.54
N VAL A 772 27.93 -18.81 17.65
CA VAL A 772 28.98 -19.43 18.48
C VAL A 772 29.49 -20.64 17.69
N SER A 773 30.17 -20.41 16.57
CA SER A 773 30.95 -21.44 15.90
C SER A 773 32.21 -21.64 16.72
N LEU A 774 32.37 -22.83 17.31
CA LEU A 774 33.60 -23.17 18.00
C LEU A 774 34.79 -22.97 17.06
N PRO A 775 35.88 -22.31 17.51
CA PRO A 775 37.06 -22.10 16.69
C PRO A 775 37.64 -23.44 16.19
N PRO A 776 38.27 -23.46 15.00
CA PRO A 776 39.00 -24.64 14.55
C PRO A 776 40.14 -24.97 15.53
N PRO A 777 40.63 -26.22 15.56
CA PRO A 777 41.74 -26.61 16.41
C PRO A 777 43.02 -25.87 16.04
N ALA A 778 43.83 -25.56 17.05
CA ALA A 778 45.20 -25.12 16.86
C ALA A 778 46.01 -26.31 16.32
N GLY A 779 46.78 -26.09 15.25
CA GLY A 779 47.72 -27.10 14.76
C GLY A 779 48.89 -27.29 15.74
N ASP A 780 49.48 -28.49 15.78
CA ASP A 780 50.65 -28.79 16.61
C ASP A 780 51.80 -27.78 16.42
N ALA A 781 51.98 -27.27 15.18
CA ALA A 781 52.98 -26.26 14.86
C ALA A 781 52.74 -24.91 15.55
N ALA A 782 51.47 -24.50 15.71
CA ALA A 782 51.11 -23.26 16.39
C ALA A 782 51.37 -23.38 17.89
N ILE A 783 51.03 -24.52 18.48
CA ILE A 783 51.27 -24.83 19.90
C ILE A 783 52.79 -24.87 20.17
N ALA A 784 53.56 -25.57 19.34
CA ALA A 784 55.02 -25.65 19.47
C ALA A 784 55.69 -24.27 19.37
N SER A 785 55.27 -23.45 18.39
CA SER A 785 55.78 -22.08 18.20
C SER A 785 55.53 -21.20 19.42
N VAL A 786 54.36 -21.31 20.05
CA VAL A 786 54.03 -20.52 21.24
C VAL A 786 54.77 -21.02 22.48
N GLN A 787 54.96 -22.34 22.65
CA GLN A 787 55.79 -22.90 23.72
C GLN A 787 57.25 -22.44 23.61
N GLU A 788 57.80 -22.41 22.40
CA GLU A 788 59.14 -21.88 22.14
C GLU A 788 59.24 -20.38 22.46
N ARG A 789 58.26 -19.58 22.01
CA ARG A 789 58.18 -18.14 22.29
C ARG A 789 58.05 -17.82 23.77
N LEU A 790 57.23 -18.59 24.50
CA LEU A 790 57.02 -18.40 25.93
C LEU A 790 58.12 -19.06 26.78
N GLY A 791 58.94 -19.93 26.20
CA GLY A 791 60.01 -20.65 26.89
C GLY A 791 59.53 -21.64 27.96
N ILE A 792 58.24 -22.03 27.92
CA ILE A 792 57.58 -22.86 28.93
C ILE A 792 56.62 -23.83 28.22
N ALA A 793 56.56 -25.08 28.67
CA ALA A 793 55.62 -26.05 28.13
C ALA A 793 54.20 -25.82 28.67
N LEU A 794 53.17 -25.86 27.80
CA LEU A 794 51.77 -25.72 28.23
C LEU A 794 51.33 -26.93 29.06
N ASP A 795 50.46 -26.69 30.05
CA ASP A 795 49.78 -27.75 30.80
C ASP A 795 48.97 -28.67 29.85
N ASP A 796 48.85 -29.95 30.21
CA ASP A 796 48.12 -30.95 29.41
C ASP A 796 46.67 -30.54 29.12
N ASP A 797 45.98 -29.93 30.10
CA ASP A 797 44.60 -29.43 29.93
C ASP A 797 44.51 -28.29 28.90
N LEU A 798 45.47 -27.36 28.89
CA LEU A 798 45.54 -26.27 27.91
C LEU A 798 45.83 -26.81 26.52
N ARG A 799 46.73 -27.80 26.43
CA ARG A 799 47.08 -28.45 25.16
C ARG A 799 45.89 -29.22 24.58
N ASP A 800 45.17 -30.01 25.38
CA ASP A 800 43.99 -30.76 24.92
C ASP A 800 42.85 -29.82 24.46
N LEU A 801 42.66 -28.69 25.15
CA LEU A 801 41.70 -27.67 24.71
C LEU A 801 42.10 -27.12 23.33
N LEU A 802 43.34 -26.66 23.17
CA LEU A 802 43.81 -26.00 21.94
C LEU A 802 43.83 -26.94 20.74
N LEU A 803 44.19 -28.22 20.92
CA LEU A 803 44.14 -29.24 19.87
C LEU A 803 42.73 -29.54 19.35
N ARG A 804 41.69 -29.05 20.03
CA ARG A 804 40.29 -29.21 19.64
C ARG A 804 39.68 -27.89 19.20
N HIS A 805 39.96 -26.80 19.92
CA HIS A 805 39.48 -25.45 19.66
C HIS A 805 40.55 -24.40 20.03
N ASP A 806 40.98 -23.61 19.04
CA ASP A 806 41.96 -22.54 19.23
C ASP A 806 41.34 -21.32 19.93
N GLY A 807 41.27 -21.40 21.25
CA GLY A 807 40.60 -20.43 22.11
C GLY A 807 39.10 -20.66 22.24
N LEU A 808 38.48 -19.93 23.17
CA LEU A 808 37.03 -19.96 23.42
C LEU A 808 36.58 -18.55 23.82
N PRO A 809 36.23 -17.68 22.85
CA PRO A 809 35.82 -16.31 23.13
C PRO A 809 34.63 -16.20 24.09
N ALA A 810 33.69 -17.16 24.01
CA ALA A 810 32.55 -17.24 24.93
C ALA A 810 32.95 -17.43 26.40
N LEU A 811 34.13 -18.00 26.65
CA LEU A 811 34.72 -18.19 27.99
C LEU A 811 35.90 -17.24 28.25
N LEU A 812 36.02 -16.19 27.43
CA LEU A 812 37.11 -15.22 27.45
C LEU A 812 38.51 -15.82 27.30
N LEU A 813 38.64 -16.99 26.66
CA LEU A 813 39.94 -17.60 26.36
C LEU A 813 40.40 -17.19 24.96
N LEU A 814 41.62 -16.69 24.87
CA LEU A 814 42.24 -16.23 23.63
C LEU A 814 42.71 -17.43 22.77
N PRO A 815 42.88 -17.23 21.45
CA PRO A 815 43.64 -18.14 20.61
C PRO A 815 45.09 -18.28 21.10
N VAL A 816 45.73 -19.43 20.84
CA VAL A 816 47.10 -19.72 21.32
C VAL A 816 48.12 -18.69 20.82
N ALA A 817 47.92 -18.15 19.62
CA ALA A 817 48.78 -17.13 19.02
C ALA A 817 48.86 -15.86 19.87
N ASP A 818 47.83 -15.56 20.64
CA ASP A 818 47.71 -14.35 21.46
C ASP A 818 48.19 -14.54 22.90
N TYR A 819 48.61 -15.75 23.27
CA TYR A 819 49.16 -16.02 24.61
C TYR A 819 50.48 -15.26 24.79
N ARG A 820 50.58 -14.48 25.86
CA ARG A 820 51.70 -13.58 26.10
C ARG A 820 52.03 -13.45 27.57
N ARG A 821 53.30 -13.19 27.89
CA ARG A 821 53.70 -12.78 29.23
C ARG A 821 53.17 -11.37 29.53
N LEU A 822 52.93 -11.08 30.80
CA LEU A 822 52.59 -9.73 31.22
C LEU A 822 53.80 -8.83 31.03
N ASP A 823 53.64 -7.75 30.27
CA ASP A 823 54.65 -6.71 30.15
C ASP A 823 54.41 -5.64 31.22
N LEU A 824 55.02 -5.86 32.38
CA LEU A 824 54.97 -4.90 33.48
C LEU A 824 55.95 -3.73 33.28
N ALA A 825 56.78 -3.72 32.22
CA ALA A 825 57.62 -2.54 31.94
C ALA A 825 56.78 -1.38 31.35
N ASP A 826 55.63 -1.69 30.75
CA ASP A 826 54.66 -0.73 30.24
C ASP A 826 53.80 -0.13 31.38
N ALA A 827 53.88 1.18 31.57
CA ALA A 827 53.19 1.91 32.63
C ALA A 827 51.66 1.85 32.49
N ASP A 828 51.13 1.85 31.27
CA ASP A 828 49.68 1.82 31.02
C ASP A 828 49.12 0.41 31.31
N HIS A 829 49.85 -0.65 30.92
CA HIS A 829 49.48 -2.02 31.25
C HIS A 829 49.56 -2.30 32.76
N ARG A 830 50.61 -1.82 33.44
CA ARG A 830 50.71 -1.92 34.90
C ARG A 830 49.54 -1.19 35.57
N GLN A 831 49.25 0.05 35.17
CA GLN A 831 48.18 0.84 35.76
C GLN A 831 46.80 0.22 35.54
N ASP A 832 46.53 -0.35 34.36
CA ASP A 832 45.25 -1.02 34.11
C ASP A 832 45.08 -2.29 34.96
N LEU A 833 46.14 -3.10 35.08
CA LEU A 833 46.12 -4.30 35.92
C LEU A 833 45.95 -3.94 37.41
N GLU A 834 46.67 -2.93 37.90
CA GLU A 834 46.51 -2.42 39.28
C GLU A 834 45.10 -1.88 39.53
N ARG A 835 44.51 -1.18 38.55
CA ARG A 835 43.12 -0.71 38.62
C ARG A 835 42.14 -1.87 38.71
N GLN A 836 42.34 -2.96 37.96
CA GLN A 836 41.50 -4.15 38.02
C GLN A 836 41.63 -4.87 39.37
N LEU A 837 42.85 -4.99 39.90
CA LEU A 837 43.12 -5.57 41.22
C LEU A 837 42.51 -4.71 42.35
N GLY A 838 42.53 -3.39 42.23
CA GLY A 838 42.01 -2.44 43.22
C GLY A 838 40.52 -2.10 43.13
N SER A 839 39.84 -2.39 42.01
CA SER A 839 38.45 -1.96 41.81
C SER A 839 37.49 -2.54 42.86
N ARG A 840 36.74 -1.71 43.59
CA ARG A 840 35.77 -2.19 44.61
C ARG A 840 34.37 -2.46 44.04
N HIS A 841 34.17 -2.25 42.74
CA HIS A 841 32.86 -2.22 42.09
C HIS A 841 32.16 -3.57 41.84
N ARG A 842 32.63 -4.68 42.42
CA ARG A 842 31.92 -5.96 42.35
C ARG A 842 31.55 -6.43 43.76
N ALA A 843 30.35 -6.99 43.89
CA ALA A 843 29.72 -7.45 45.12
C ALA A 843 30.42 -8.65 45.81
N PHE A 844 31.72 -8.85 45.58
CA PHE A 844 32.51 -9.98 46.03
C PHE A 844 33.78 -9.52 46.74
N GLU A 845 33.86 -9.75 48.05
CA GLU A 845 35.11 -9.64 48.79
C GLU A 845 36.11 -10.67 48.24
N PRO A 846 37.32 -10.24 47.84
CA PRO A 846 38.35 -11.16 47.39
C PRO A 846 38.87 -12.00 48.57
N PRO A 847 39.39 -13.21 48.31
CA PRO A 847 40.08 -14.00 49.32
C PRO A 847 41.23 -13.22 50.00
N HIS A 848 41.55 -13.56 51.25
CA HIS A 848 42.67 -12.95 51.99
C HIS A 848 44.02 -13.07 51.27
N ASP A 849 44.11 -14.03 50.36
CA ASP A 849 45.30 -14.48 49.68
C ASP A 849 45.32 -14.07 48.19
N TRP A 850 44.40 -13.18 47.80
CA TRP A 850 44.30 -12.52 46.49
C TRP A 850 45.50 -11.61 46.20
N PRO A 851 45.98 -11.51 44.94
CA PRO A 851 47.15 -10.71 44.60
C PRO A 851 46.88 -9.23 44.86
N LYS A 852 47.80 -8.55 45.54
CA LYS A 852 47.63 -7.15 45.94
C LYS A 852 48.37 -6.17 45.03
N SER A 853 49.34 -6.65 44.25
CA SER A 853 50.05 -5.85 43.25
C SER A 853 50.22 -6.61 41.94
N ALA A 854 50.50 -5.87 40.87
CA ALA A 854 50.82 -6.42 39.55
C ALA A 854 52.09 -7.29 39.57
N ASP A 855 53.06 -6.95 40.42
CA ASP A 855 54.35 -7.65 40.51
C ASP A 855 54.20 -9.10 41.03
N GLU A 856 53.18 -9.39 41.84
CA GLU A 856 52.85 -10.77 42.26
C GLU A 856 52.42 -11.68 41.09
N LEU A 857 52.14 -11.10 39.92
CA LEU A 857 51.66 -11.80 38.72
C LEU A 857 52.67 -11.76 37.57
N GLU A 858 53.85 -11.18 37.74
CA GLU A 858 54.86 -10.99 36.67
C GLU A 858 55.25 -12.29 35.95
N ALA A 859 55.28 -13.42 36.68
CA ALA A 859 55.62 -14.73 36.14
C ALA A 859 54.44 -15.43 35.40
N CYS A 860 53.26 -14.81 35.36
CA CYS A 860 52.06 -15.38 34.76
C CYS A 860 51.90 -15.00 33.28
N ILE A 861 51.16 -15.83 32.55
CA ILE A 861 50.88 -15.71 31.13
C ILE A 861 49.41 -15.36 30.96
N ALA A 862 49.13 -14.30 30.20
CA ALA A 862 47.77 -13.94 29.82
C ALA A 862 47.25 -14.93 28.77
N ILE A 863 46.19 -15.65 29.13
CA ILE A 863 45.53 -16.64 28.28
C ILE A 863 44.06 -16.28 27.98
N GLY A 864 43.56 -15.19 28.58
CA GLY A 864 42.21 -14.68 28.35
C GLY A 864 42.10 -13.16 28.42
N GLY A 865 41.23 -12.57 27.60
CA GLY A 865 41.01 -11.11 27.53
C GLY A 865 40.36 -10.64 26.22
N GLY A 866 40.35 -9.31 26.00
CA GLY A 866 39.89 -8.71 24.74
C GLY A 866 40.95 -8.69 23.63
N PRO A 867 40.56 -8.64 22.33
CA PRO A 867 41.52 -8.53 21.21
C PRO A 867 42.24 -7.17 21.23
N ALA A 868 43.55 -7.17 20.91
CA ALA A 868 44.38 -5.97 20.88
C ALA A 868 43.83 -4.88 19.93
N PRO A 869 43.98 -3.56 20.23
CA PRO A 869 44.99 -2.96 21.09
C PRO A 869 44.47 -2.32 22.40
N ARG A 870 43.25 -2.65 22.86
CA ARG A 870 42.70 -2.19 24.17
C ARG A 870 42.32 -3.37 25.08
N SER A 871 43.26 -4.29 25.26
CA SER A 871 43.01 -5.61 25.85
C SER A 871 43.07 -5.57 27.38
N PHE A 872 41.92 -5.53 28.04
CA PHE A 872 41.83 -5.97 29.44
C PHE A 872 42.19 -7.47 29.49
N VAL A 873 43.01 -7.85 30.46
CA VAL A 873 43.34 -9.25 30.74
C VAL A 873 42.27 -9.82 31.67
N SER A 874 41.71 -10.98 31.34
CA SER A 874 40.67 -11.62 32.17
C SER A 874 41.15 -12.89 32.86
N VAL A 875 42.06 -13.65 32.23
CA VAL A 875 42.53 -14.94 32.76
C VAL A 875 44.04 -15.04 32.63
N LEU A 876 44.70 -15.40 33.73
CA LEU A 876 46.12 -15.66 33.80
C LEU A 876 46.40 -17.13 34.11
N TRP A 877 47.46 -17.67 33.51
CA TRP A 877 48.04 -18.96 33.86
C TRP A 877 49.43 -18.74 34.45
N CYS A 878 49.64 -19.21 35.68
CA CYS A 878 50.85 -19.00 36.47
C CYS A 878 51.58 -20.35 36.65
N PRO A 879 52.47 -20.74 35.73
CA PRO A 879 53.08 -22.07 35.71
C PRO A 879 54.01 -22.33 36.92
N THR A 880 54.55 -21.27 37.53
CA THR A 880 55.44 -21.34 38.70
C THR A 880 54.69 -21.44 40.03
N HIS A 881 53.37 -21.24 40.05
CA HIS A 881 52.57 -21.29 41.27
C HIS A 881 52.05 -22.71 41.54
N GLU A 882 52.11 -23.14 42.80
CA GLU A 882 51.48 -24.39 43.24
C GLU A 882 49.94 -24.25 43.27
N ALA A 883 49.24 -25.38 43.14
CA ALA A 883 47.79 -25.41 43.29
C ALA A 883 47.40 -24.92 44.70
N PRO A 884 46.37 -24.06 44.85
CA PRO A 884 45.32 -23.74 43.88
C PRO A 884 45.57 -22.50 42.99
N ARG A 885 46.76 -21.87 43.01
CA ARG A 885 47.00 -20.57 42.36
C ARG A 885 47.50 -20.64 40.91
N ARG A 886 47.22 -21.76 40.24
CA ARG A 886 47.76 -22.02 38.89
C ARG A 886 47.03 -21.24 37.80
N TYR A 887 45.74 -20.99 37.97
CA TYR A 887 44.92 -20.15 37.09
C TYR A 887 44.26 -19.05 37.91
N VAL A 888 44.33 -17.81 37.42
CA VAL A 888 43.78 -16.62 38.10
C VAL A 888 42.72 -15.99 37.19
N ASP A 889 41.48 -15.98 37.65
CA ASP A 889 40.39 -15.26 36.98
C ASP A 889 40.28 -13.85 37.59
N LEU A 890 40.72 -12.84 36.84
CA LEU A 890 40.69 -11.44 37.26
C LEU A 890 39.27 -10.86 37.24
N PHE A 891 38.35 -11.48 36.49
CA PHE A 891 36.96 -11.06 36.39
C PHE A 891 36.15 -11.53 37.62
N ASP A 892 36.25 -12.81 37.98
CA ASP A 892 35.52 -13.39 39.12
C ASP A 892 36.31 -13.37 40.44
N ARG A 893 37.56 -12.91 40.41
CA ARG A 893 38.47 -12.82 41.56
C ARG A 893 38.68 -14.14 42.29
N ARG A 894 38.96 -15.20 41.53
CA ARG A 894 39.14 -16.57 42.04
C ARG A 894 40.42 -17.21 41.52
N PHE A 895 40.93 -18.15 42.31
CA PHE A 895 42.03 -19.04 41.95
C PHE A 895 41.50 -20.42 41.59
N HIS A 896 42.10 -21.05 40.58
CA HIS A 896 41.77 -22.41 40.17
C HIS A 896 43.04 -23.27 40.03
N ALA A 897 42.97 -24.49 40.57
CA ALA A 897 44.06 -25.45 40.51
C ALA A 897 44.30 -26.01 39.10
N THR A 898 43.25 -26.09 38.27
CA THR A 898 43.29 -26.61 36.91
C THR A 898 42.43 -25.77 35.97
N LEU A 899 42.73 -25.81 34.66
CA LEU A 899 41.91 -25.16 33.64
C LEU A 899 40.48 -25.71 33.65
N THR A 900 40.32 -27.02 33.82
CA THR A 900 39.01 -27.65 33.97
C THR A 900 38.20 -27.07 35.14
N GLY A 901 38.88 -26.70 36.24
CA GLY A 901 38.25 -26.01 37.37
C GLY A 901 37.76 -24.60 37.01
N TYR A 902 38.57 -23.83 36.27
CA TYR A 902 38.17 -22.51 35.75
C TYR A 902 36.97 -22.61 34.80
N LEU A 903 37.04 -23.50 33.80
CA LEU A 903 35.98 -23.70 32.81
C LEU A 903 34.66 -24.10 33.47
N ARG A 904 34.72 -24.96 34.50
CA ARG A 904 33.54 -25.35 35.26
C ARG A 904 32.89 -24.17 35.97
N ALA A 905 33.69 -23.36 36.66
CA ALA A 905 33.19 -22.19 37.37
C ALA A 905 32.53 -21.18 36.40
N ARG A 906 33.11 -20.98 35.21
CA ARG A 906 32.54 -20.10 34.18
C ARG A 906 31.27 -20.65 33.53
N VAL A 907 31.22 -21.94 33.21
CA VAL A 907 29.99 -22.56 32.68
C VAL A 907 28.89 -22.55 33.74
N ALA A 908 29.25 -22.70 35.02
CA ALA A 908 28.31 -22.58 36.13
C ALA A 908 27.78 -21.16 36.32
N SER A 909 28.65 -20.14 36.22
CA SER A 909 28.24 -18.74 36.34
C SER A 909 27.26 -18.33 35.23
N MET A 910 27.47 -18.82 34.00
CA MET A 910 26.57 -18.59 32.84
C MET A 910 25.21 -19.28 32.95
N LYS A 911 25.05 -20.20 33.91
CA LYS A 911 23.75 -20.85 34.23
C LYS A 911 23.02 -20.15 35.39
N SER A 912 23.64 -19.19 36.06
CA SER A 912 23.07 -18.54 37.23
C SER A 912 22.08 -17.43 36.84
N PRO A 913 20.99 -17.21 37.61
CA PRO A 913 20.04 -16.13 37.33
C PRO A 913 20.74 -14.77 37.48
N GLY A 914 20.85 -14.02 36.38
CA GLY A 914 21.42 -12.66 36.36
C GLY A 914 22.77 -12.50 35.65
N SER A 915 23.33 -13.57 35.05
CA SER A 915 24.51 -13.50 34.18
C SER A 915 24.18 -13.16 32.74
#